data_AF-A0A2M7G4I0-F1
#
_entry.id   AF-A0A2M7G4I0-F1
#
_cell.length_a   1.000
_cell.length_b   1.000
_cell.length_c   1.000
_cell.angle_alpha   90.00
_cell.angle_beta   90.00
_cell.angle_gamma   90.00
#
_symmetry.space_group_name_H-M   'P 1'
#
loop_
_entity.id
_entity.type
_entity.pdbx_description
1 polymer ?
#
loop_
_entity_poly.entity_id
_entity_poly.type
_entity_poly.pdbx_seq_one_letter_code
_entity_poly.pdbx_strand_id
1 'polypeptide(L)'
;MKSERKPYPDEPLYRVLYQLILAESWEHLLYIGQKGDPALLETLFEARSYLNRAQKLSLIESDPEAFKYYQSLAATQENTDFYLGYSQTQAHFPSLESLFAFYRSQKTAWHHYPIDFWAEKAAKEAQEFHLSQQKGQLSRLREFSPAPDFVILDGSEFFSQADLMACSEARLILLMGVSAYKNFANFKRLSEDPRFYLMYQNWQAGFGYALFKKLPALKSGISVVIHTKNEEKNIRTCLESVTWADELLVIDMYSDDTTCEIAREYGAKIIPHIPVTFIDQARNFALAQVQHQWTLVLDADERVPEALKTELRHLSQAADSVAGYWLPRQNWFFGEWIQDLFPDFQMRFFRSGSGAWTGMIHDFARIQGETVYLPARPELALQHYSYHTVQDFAQKQIYYAQHTVSQYQALGDQVQINSETIRKEFSQDLAKLQKRIQDPHLSDLNWLTQTLYFFSNYLTGASLLEKYGELSKNTQKKSILSAYTYLKNGIRFDYPFKESIASALEICDELIICYATDSEDETPAALQELASQEAKIKLFPSEVWKQNKGHEGEVIRLAAEEAMAYCQGEWLWHVQADEVYHETDLKKLKDVLLAADARQTDAYRFKILHFYADYQTLISESAQEIGWYQRCIRLTRRGKTQHIKDAWTQILDPKAPGKIRDLEIRIFHYGHVREHEAMRRKASYMEQLYAPLPEDFEVCPEGRFSYDRVPEAYLETFQGSHPVWMRQRIARSALQHLALLPRKPKVLVISRHHQIKKGFGISLKEIYASGVLHAHFEIHQLAWHYHGPDQLQDEVYVYGLKKEDPFGLQRLKQLLILLEPEVILLHADTHFFPVYLSILENWQGAVMGWFPVDYSRVNNPRPILPLLQRCQKILSLSEFGINQLKRNYKGPLEVVPLGVNTQLFYPLESDQQKWELRKALDWPEEAFVFLMIGNNFWRKGIEYSIESFFQFRLKFPELAKQAFLYLHTEFAESFQELIQAYGLEHHIRMSKGFDPYRQPFSQKDLLKLYQASDTLILTSLGEGFGMPLLEAQACGLPVIGTDFSSIPEVIGQAGLLINASAPICGQSSDCIVWLKLPDTEHAAERMAEMMSNASLRQEFKQKALARAKQMTWTQTAELLGGALSQLVGQGKPVFEYQEPRILSV
;
A
#
# COMPACT_ATOMS: atom_id res chain seq x y z
N MET A 1 1.95 -22.56 -24.84
CA MET A 1 1.00 -22.53 -25.98
C MET A 1 0.09 -23.75 -25.85
N LYS A 2 -1.23 -23.70 -25.64
CA LYS A 2 -2.27 -22.66 -25.70
C LYS A 2 -3.34 -23.00 -24.65
N SER A 3 -3.66 -22.06 -23.75
CA SER A 3 -5.00 -21.87 -23.17
C SER A 3 -4.99 -20.58 -22.33
N GLU A 4 -4.88 -19.44 -23.00
CA GLU A 4 -5.30 -18.16 -22.44
C GLU A 4 -6.83 -18.14 -22.43
N ARG A 5 -7.44 -18.80 -21.46
CA ARG A 5 -8.77 -18.44 -20.95
C ARG A 5 -8.51 -17.91 -19.55
N LYS A 6 -8.70 -16.60 -19.35
CA LYS A 6 -8.87 -16.05 -18.00
C LYS A 6 -10.36 -15.84 -17.78
N PRO A 7 -11.06 -16.73 -17.07
CA PRO A 7 -12.32 -16.41 -16.45
C PRO A 7 -12.04 -16.27 -14.94
N TYR A 8 -11.36 -15.21 -14.53
CA TYR A 8 -11.37 -14.86 -13.12
C TYR A 8 -11.90 -13.43 -13.03
N PRO A 9 -13.14 -13.22 -12.57
CA PRO A 9 -13.48 -11.95 -11.98
C PRO A 9 -12.50 -11.77 -10.80
N ASP A 10 -11.86 -10.59 -10.67
CA ASP A 10 -10.95 -10.27 -9.56
C ASP A 10 -11.66 -10.19 -8.18
N GLU A 11 -12.85 -10.81 -8.05
CA GLU A 11 -13.61 -10.86 -6.82
C GLU A 11 -13.08 -11.98 -5.90
N PRO A 12 -12.71 -11.66 -4.63
CA PRO A 12 -12.22 -12.64 -3.66
C PRO A 12 -13.14 -13.85 -3.46
N LEU A 13 -14.45 -13.68 -3.67
CA LEU A 13 -15.47 -14.72 -3.56
C LEU A 13 -15.22 -15.91 -4.50
N TYR A 14 -15.02 -15.70 -5.81
CA TYR A 14 -14.89 -16.80 -6.77
C TYR A 14 -13.60 -17.59 -6.57
N ARG A 15 -12.51 -16.90 -6.17
CA ARG A 15 -11.25 -17.57 -5.81
C ARG A 15 -11.43 -18.47 -4.58
N VAL A 16 -12.11 -17.98 -3.55
CA VAL A 16 -12.40 -18.76 -2.34
C VAL A 16 -13.31 -19.94 -2.68
N LEU A 17 -14.37 -19.72 -3.45
CA LEU A 17 -15.28 -20.76 -3.89
C LEU A 17 -14.56 -21.85 -4.70
N TYR A 18 -13.75 -21.46 -5.68
CA TYR A 18 -12.95 -22.36 -6.50
C TYR A 18 -11.99 -23.19 -5.64
N GLN A 19 -11.29 -22.56 -4.70
CA GLN A 19 -10.40 -23.25 -3.76
C GLN A 19 -11.16 -24.22 -2.84
N LEU A 20 -12.32 -23.82 -2.33
CA LEU A 20 -13.16 -24.66 -1.46
C LEU A 20 -13.69 -25.89 -2.19
N ILE A 21 -14.16 -25.73 -3.43
CA ILE A 21 -14.65 -26.83 -4.26
C ILE A 21 -13.54 -27.84 -4.53
N LEU A 22 -12.31 -27.38 -4.72
CA LEU A 22 -11.14 -28.22 -4.92
C LEU A 22 -10.62 -28.87 -3.61
N ALA A 23 -10.75 -28.18 -2.48
CA ALA A 23 -10.22 -28.63 -1.19
C ALA A 23 -11.14 -29.63 -0.48
N GLU A 24 -12.45 -29.52 -0.65
CA GLU A 24 -13.43 -30.38 0.01
C GLU A 24 -13.86 -31.53 -0.91
N SER A 25 -13.89 -32.76 -0.40
CA SER A 25 -14.37 -33.93 -1.14
C SER A 25 -15.90 -34.02 -1.13
N TRP A 26 -16.57 -33.80 -2.26
CA TRP A 26 -18.02 -33.93 -2.40
C TRP A 26 -18.36 -34.89 -3.55
N GLU A 27 -19.46 -35.64 -3.43
CA GLU A 27 -19.96 -36.53 -4.48
C GLU A 27 -21.15 -35.91 -5.20
N HIS A 28 -22.01 -35.19 -4.47
CA HIS A 28 -23.16 -34.47 -5.03
C HIS A 28 -23.22 -33.02 -4.55
N LEU A 29 -23.10 -32.08 -5.50
CA LEU A 29 -23.31 -30.65 -5.27
C LEU A 29 -24.70 -30.24 -5.78
N LEU A 30 -25.45 -29.52 -4.95
CA LEU A 30 -26.72 -28.90 -5.31
C LEU A 30 -26.59 -27.38 -5.27
N TYR A 31 -26.77 -26.72 -6.41
CA TYR A 31 -26.90 -25.27 -6.48
C TYR A 31 -28.37 -24.89 -6.66
N ILE A 32 -28.81 -23.89 -5.90
CA ILE A 32 -30.17 -23.35 -5.97
C ILE A 32 -30.07 -21.85 -6.21
N GLY A 33 -30.58 -21.41 -7.36
CA GLY A 33 -30.52 -20.03 -7.88
C GLY A 33 -31.89 -19.46 -8.25
N GLN A 34 -31.96 -18.13 -8.35
CA GLN A 34 -33.14 -17.43 -8.88
C GLN A 34 -32.87 -16.58 -10.12
N LYS A 35 -31.62 -16.22 -10.35
CA LYS A 35 -31.13 -15.53 -11.53
C LYS A 35 -29.63 -15.66 -11.43
N GLY A 36 -29.17 -16.91 -11.57
CA GLY A 36 -27.82 -17.29 -11.15
C GLY A 36 -26.77 -16.30 -11.63
N ASP A 37 -25.70 -16.15 -10.86
CA ASP A 37 -24.53 -15.45 -11.37
C ASP A 37 -23.86 -16.35 -12.42
N PRO A 38 -23.83 -15.97 -13.72
CA PRO A 38 -23.20 -16.80 -14.75
C PRO A 38 -21.73 -17.07 -14.45
N ALA A 39 -21.02 -16.11 -13.84
CA ALA A 39 -19.61 -16.27 -13.49
C ALA A 39 -19.43 -17.26 -12.33
N LEU A 40 -20.38 -17.29 -11.38
CA LEU A 40 -20.39 -18.28 -10.30
C LEU A 40 -20.55 -19.69 -10.86
N LEU A 41 -21.54 -19.89 -11.75
CA LEU A 41 -21.82 -21.20 -12.35
C LEU A 41 -20.70 -21.65 -13.30
N GLU A 42 -20.11 -20.75 -14.08
CA GLU A 42 -18.91 -21.02 -14.87
C GLU A 42 -17.74 -21.45 -13.98
N THR A 43 -17.55 -20.77 -12.84
CA THR A 43 -16.54 -21.15 -11.83
C THR A 43 -16.82 -22.55 -11.27
N LEU A 44 -18.08 -22.91 -11.02
CA LEU A 44 -18.46 -24.27 -10.58
C LEU A 44 -18.12 -25.32 -11.66
N PHE A 45 -18.49 -25.07 -12.92
CA PHE A 45 -18.21 -25.98 -14.02
C PHE A 45 -16.71 -26.13 -14.25
N GLU A 46 -15.95 -25.03 -14.19
CA GLU A 46 -14.50 -25.05 -14.32
C GLU A 46 -13.85 -25.80 -13.15
N ALA A 47 -14.16 -25.46 -11.90
CA ALA A 47 -13.62 -26.14 -10.73
C ALA A 47 -13.88 -27.65 -10.78
N ARG A 48 -15.10 -28.04 -11.18
CA ARG A 48 -15.47 -29.44 -11.39
C ARG A 48 -14.70 -30.10 -12.53
N SER A 49 -14.33 -29.37 -13.59
CA SER A 49 -13.53 -29.91 -14.69
C SER A 49 -12.11 -30.33 -14.26
N TYR A 50 -11.59 -29.74 -13.18
CA TYR A 50 -10.32 -30.12 -12.56
C TYR A 50 -10.45 -31.28 -11.56
N LEU A 51 -11.66 -31.63 -11.14
CA LEU A 51 -11.97 -32.79 -10.30
C LEU A 51 -12.40 -33.97 -11.21
N ASN A 52 -12.21 -35.21 -10.76
CA ASN A 52 -12.63 -36.38 -11.55
C ASN A 52 -14.13 -36.31 -11.92
N ARG A 53 -14.48 -36.61 -13.19
CA ARG A 53 -15.84 -36.47 -13.77
C ARG A 53 -16.98 -37.29 -13.11
N ALA A 54 -16.70 -38.04 -12.06
CA ALA A 54 -17.66 -38.90 -11.37
C ALA A 54 -18.63 -38.13 -10.45
N GLN A 55 -18.32 -36.89 -10.07
CA GLN A 55 -19.16 -36.10 -9.15
C GLN A 55 -20.44 -35.61 -9.84
N LYS A 56 -21.57 -35.66 -9.15
CA LYS A 56 -22.88 -35.21 -9.62
C LYS A 56 -23.11 -33.74 -9.30
N LEU A 57 -23.59 -32.97 -10.27
CA LEU A 57 -24.03 -31.60 -10.07
C LEU A 57 -25.53 -31.51 -10.36
N SER A 58 -26.31 -31.00 -9.41
CA SER A 58 -27.71 -30.68 -9.60
C SER A 58 -27.92 -29.19 -9.46
N LEU A 59 -28.68 -28.62 -10.39
CA LEU A 59 -28.93 -27.19 -10.46
C LEU A 59 -30.43 -26.98 -10.48
N ILE A 60 -30.92 -26.16 -9.54
CA ILE A 60 -32.31 -25.70 -9.49
C ILE A 60 -32.29 -24.20 -9.78
N GLU A 61 -32.80 -23.81 -10.94
CA GLU A 61 -32.96 -22.40 -11.31
C GLU A 61 -34.46 -22.07 -11.36
N SER A 62 -34.84 -20.92 -10.80
CA SER A 62 -36.24 -20.50 -10.73
C SER A 62 -36.61 -19.46 -11.80
N ASP A 63 -35.65 -18.76 -12.40
CA ASP A 63 -35.92 -17.91 -13.55
C ASP A 63 -35.94 -18.71 -14.87
N PRO A 64 -37.04 -18.67 -15.66
CA PRO A 64 -37.15 -19.45 -16.89
C PRO A 64 -36.14 -19.09 -17.99
N GLU A 65 -35.65 -17.85 -18.03
CA GLU A 65 -34.67 -17.42 -19.04
C GLU A 65 -33.26 -17.88 -18.67
N ALA A 66 -32.86 -17.64 -17.42
CA ALA A 66 -31.64 -18.18 -16.83
C ALA A 66 -31.63 -19.72 -16.93
N PHE A 67 -32.77 -20.36 -16.68
CA PHE A 67 -32.91 -21.80 -16.81
C PHE A 67 -32.58 -22.29 -18.23
N LYS A 68 -33.13 -21.64 -19.27
CA LYS A 68 -32.83 -22.00 -20.68
C LYS A 68 -31.36 -21.77 -21.01
N TYR A 69 -30.79 -20.66 -20.54
CA TYR A 69 -29.38 -20.34 -20.75
C TYR A 69 -28.48 -21.42 -20.13
N TYR A 70 -28.67 -21.74 -18.86
CA TYR A 70 -27.86 -22.75 -18.17
C TYR A 70 -28.12 -24.17 -18.64
N GLN A 71 -29.33 -24.51 -19.06
CA GLN A 71 -29.62 -25.80 -19.69
C GLN A 71 -28.80 -25.97 -20.98
N SER A 72 -28.60 -24.89 -21.74
CA SER A 72 -27.74 -24.93 -22.93
C SER A 72 -26.26 -25.09 -22.59
N LEU A 73 -25.79 -24.47 -21.49
CA LEU A 73 -24.43 -24.63 -20.96
C LEU A 73 -24.17 -26.06 -20.47
N ALA A 74 -25.12 -26.61 -19.71
CA ALA A 74 -25.05 -27.95 -19.10
C ALA A 74 -25.17 -29.09 -20.12
N ALA A 75 -25.71 -28.85 -21.33
CA ALA A 75 -25.78 -29.86 -22.39
C ALA A 75 -24.40 -30.44 -22.79
N THR A 76 -23.32 -29.74 -22.42
CA THR A 76 -21.94 -30.16 -22.66
C THR A 76 -21.26 -30.85 -21.46
N GLN A 77 -21.97 -31.00 -20.33
CA GLN A 77 -21.41 -31.44 -19.05
C GLN A 77 -22.02 -32.78 -18.59
N GLU A 78 -21.22 -33.85 -18.58
CA GLU A 78 -21.61 -35.16 -18.05
C GLU A 78 -22.03 -35.08 -16.56
N ASN A 79 -22.94 -35.95 -16.09
CA ASN A 79 -23.41 -36.02 -14.69
C ASN A 79 -23.98 -34.70 -14.12
N THR A 80 -24.64 -33.89 -14.95
CA THR A 80 -25.29 -32.63 -14.55
C THR A 80 -26.80 -32.73 -14.75
N ASP A 81 -27.56 -32.60 -13.66
CA ASP A 81 -29.01 -32.52 -13.73
C ASP A 81 -29.47 -31.06 -13.60
N PHE A 82 -30.38 -30.63 -14.45
CA PHE A 82 -30.89 -29.27 -14.49
C PHE A 82 -32.41 -29.25 -14.30
N TYR A 83 -32.88 -28.54 -13.27
CA TYR A 83 -34.28 -28.53 -12.86
C TYR A 83 -34.81 -27.10 -12.83
N LEU A 84 -35.98 -26.87 -13.45
CA LEU A 84 -36.72 -25.62 -13.32
C LEU A 84 -37.59 -25.75 -12.08
N GLY A 85 -37.38 -24.89 -11.08
CA GLY A 85 -38.14 -24.98 -9.84
C GLY A 85 -37.88 -23.80 -8.91
N TYR A 86 -38.90 -23.42 -8.13
CA TYR A 86 -38.83 -22.30 -7.20
C TYR A 86 -39.19 -22.75 -5.78
N SER A 87 -38.68 -22.01 -4.80
CA SER A 87 -39.22 -22.05 -3.45
C SER A 87 -40.32 -21.00 -3.29
N GLN A 88 -41.51 -21.44 -2.87
CA GLN A 88 -42.28 -20.68 -1.89
C GLN A 88 -43.18 -21.61 -1.08
N THR A 89 -42.99 -21.57 0.25
CA THR A 89 -44.13 -21.63 1.17
C THR A 89 -44.82 -20.26 1.19
N GLN A 90 -46.15 -20.24 1.26
CA GLN A 90 -47.11 -19.11 1.23
C GLN A 90 -46.83 -17.84 2.10
N ALA A 91 -45.68 -17.70 2.74
CA ALA A 91 -45.40 -16.61 3.66
C ALA A 91 -45.26 -15.26 2.94
N HIS A 92 -46.02 -14.28 3.40
CA HIS A 92 -46.01 -12.89 2.94
C HIS A 92 -44.59 -12.33 2.82
N PHE A 93 -44.22 -11.85 1.63
CA PHE A 93 -43.03 -11.03 1.46
C PHE A 93 -43.15 -9.79 2.37
N PRO A 94 -42.08 -9.38 3.08
CA PRO A 94 -42.15 -8.24 4.00
C PRO A 94 -42.59 -6.97 3.27
N SER A 95 -43.32 -6.09 3.97
CA SER A 95 -43.68 -4.77 3.42
C SER A 95 -42.41 -3.95 3.14
N LEU A 96 -42.48 -3.00 2.19
CA LEU A 96 -41.40 -2.04 1.93
C LEU A 96 -40.94 -1.36 3.22
N GLU A 97 -41.87 -1.00 4.11
CA GLU A 97 -41.57 -0.42 5.41
C GLU A 97 -40.74 -1.35 6.31
N SER A 98 -41.03 -2.65 6.31
CA SER A 98 -40.27 -3.65 7.08
C SER A 98 -38.86 -3.86 6.51
N LEU A 99 -38.72 -3.86 5.19
CA LEU A 99 -37.42 -3.92 4.51
C LEU A 99 -36.59 -2.67 4.83
N PHE A 100 -37.19 -1.47 4.76
CA PHE A 100 -36.53 -0.23 5.13
C PHE A 100 -36.11 -0.21 6.60
N ALA A 101 -36.96 -0.64 7.52
CA ALA A 101 -36.63 -0.70 8.94
C ALA A 101 -35.44 -1.64 9.21
N PHE A 102 -35.40 -2.79 8.54
CA PHE A 102 -34.27 -3.72 8.65
C PHE A 102 -32.98 -3.13 8.10
N TYR A 103 -33.00 -2.65 6.86
CA TYR A 103 -31.81 -2.11 6.19
C TYR A 103 -31.32 -0.80 6.80
N ARG A 104 -32.12 -0.10 7.60
CA ARG A 104 -31.68 1.06 8.39
C ARG A 104 -31.13 0.69 9.77
N SER A 105 -31.44 -0.49 10.31
CA SER A 105 -31.08 -0.89 11.68
C SER A 105 -29.91 -1.87 11.76
N GLN A 106 -29.73 -2.75 10.77
CA GLN A 106 -28.66 -3.75 10.77
C GLN A 106 -27.46 -3.26 9.98
N LYS A 107 -26.30 -3.00 10.60
CA LYS A 107 -25.08 -2.60 9.87
C LYS A 107 -24.62 -3.70 8.90
N THR A 108 -25.05 -3.60 7.66
CA THR A 108 -24.74 -4.52 6.55
C THR A 108 -24.04 -3.76 5.43
N ALA A 109 -23.44 -4.46 4.46
CA ALA A 109 -22.84 -3.84 3.29
C ALA A 109 -23.82 -2.97 2.47
N TRP A 110 -25.13 -3.20 2.61
CA TRP A 110 -26.19 -2.40 1.97
C TRP A 110 -26.22 -0.94 2.44
N HIS A 111 -25.61 -0.62 3.59
CA HIS A 111 -25.48 0.77 4.08
C HIS A 111 -24.60 1.65 3.19
N HIS A 112 -23.80 1.03 2.32
CA HIS A 112 -22.98 1.73 1.34
C HIS A 112 -23.75 2.11 0.07
N TYR A 113 -25.00 1.66 -0.06
CA TYR A 113 -25.85 1.89 -1.22
C TYR A 113 -27.16 2.60 -0.84
N PRO A 114 -27.86 3.21 -1.81
CA PRO A 114 -29.17 3.83 -1.55
C PRO A 114 -30.19 2.76 -1.15
N ILE A 115 -30.47 2.66 0.15
CA ILE A 115 -31.38 1.67 0.73
C ILE A 115 -32.77 1.72 0.07
N ASP A 116 -33.23 2.92 -0.29
CA ASP A 116 -34.52 3.17 -0.96
C ASP A 116 -34.64 2.43 -2.30
N PHE A 117 -33.64 2.58 -3.18
CA PHE A 117 -33.59 1.90 -4.48
C PHE A 117 -33.59 0.37 -4.34
N TRP A 118 -32.85 -0.13 -3.36
CA TRP A 118 -32.64 -1.56 -3.20
C TRP A 118 -33.84 -2.28 -2.59
N ALA A 119 -34.53 -1.67 -1.62
CA ALA A 119 -35.77 -2.24 -1.11
C ALA A 119 -36.90 -2.15 -2.16
N GLU A 120 -36.94 -1.08 -2.96
CA GLU A 120 -37.87 -0.98 -4.10
C GLU A 120 -37.60 -2.04 -5.16
N LYS A 121 -36.32 -2.28 -5.50
CA LYS A 121 -35.91 -3.35 -6.41
C LYS A 121 -36.32 -4.72 -5.88
N ALA A 122 -36.02 -5.02 -4.61
CA ALA A 122 -36.41 -6.28 -3.98
C ALA A 122 -37.94 -6.46 -3.95
N ALA A 123 -38.70 -5.40 -3.69
CA ALA A 123 -40.16 -5.44 -3.71
C ALA A 123 -40.73 -5.62 -5.14
N LYS A 124 -40.11 -5.00 -6.14
CA LYS A 124 -40.49 -5.14 -7.54
C LYS A 124 -40.20 -6.55 -8.05
N GLU A 125 -39.01 -7.09 -7.77
CA GLU A 125 -38.64 -8.47 -8.08
C GLU A 125 -39.63 -9.44 -7.43
N ALA A 126 -40.04 -9.18 -6.18
CA ALA A 126 -41.06 -9.97 -5.50
C ALA A 126 -42.44 -9.90 -6.15
N GLN A 127 -42.85 -8.73 -6.66
CA GLN A 127 -44.11 -8.57 -7.39
C GLN A 127 -44.09 -9.26 -8.76
N GLU A 128 -43.00 -9.10 -9.52
CA GLU A 128 -42.79 -9.76 -10.81
C GLU A 128 -42.81 -11.29 -10.65
N PHE A 129 -42.22 -11.81 -9.57
CA PHE A 129 -42.26 -13.23 -9.23
C PHE A 129 -43.64 -13.73 -8.79
N HIS A 130 -44.47 -12.87 -8.19
CA HIS A 130 -45.82 -13.26 -7.78
C HIS A 130 -46.74 -13.54 -8.98
N LEU A 131 -46.45 -12.89 -10.12
CA LEU A 131 -47.22 -13.00 -11.37
C LEU A 131 -46.88 -14.25 -12.20
N SER A 132 -45.74 -14.91 -11.97
CA SER A 132 -45.23 -16.04 -12.77
C SER A 132 -45.70 -17.44 -12.30
N GLN A 133 -46.55 -17.53 -11.28
CA GLN A 133 -46.91 -18.79 -10.61
C GLN A 133 -47.81 -19.72 -11.47
N GLN A 134 -47.24 -20.83 -11.96
CA GLN A 134 -47.95 -22.11 -12.11
C GLN A 134 -47.22 -23.20 -11.31
N LYS A 135 -47.89 -23.74 -10.27
CA LYS A 135 -47.63 -24.96 -9.46
C LYS A 135 -46.16 -25.31 -9.16
N GLY A 136 -45.76 -25.09 -7.90
CA GLY A 136 -44.44 -25.38 -7.36
C GLY A 136 -44.06 -26.85 -7.28
N GLN A 137 -42.74 -27.10 -7.37
CA GLN A 137 -42.13 -28.43 -7.21
C GLN A 137 -40.92 -28.38 -6.26
N LEU A 138 -41.16 -28.02 -5.00
CA LEU A 138 -40.22 -28.30 -3.90
C LEU A 138 -40.28 -29.76 -3.42
N SER A 139 -41.23 -30.58 -3.92
CA SER A 139 -41.26 -32.02 -3.65
C SER A 139 -39.97 -32.73 -4.09
N ARG A 140 -39.21 -32.13 -5.01
CA ARG A 140 -37.99 -32.72 -5.58
C ARG A 140 -36.72 -32.60 -4.72
N LEU A 141 -36.65 -31.66 -3.76
CA LEU A 141 -35.54 -31.66 -2.80
C LEU A 141 -35.50 -32.94 -1.96
N ARG A 142 -36.67 -33.56 -1.74
CA ARG A 142 -36.81 -34.86 -1.06
C ARG A 142 -36.55 -36.07 -1.98
N GLU A 143 -36.39 -35.85 -3.29
CA GLU A 143 -36.10 -36.90 -4.29
C GLU A 143 -34.58 -37.16 -4.44
N PHE A 144 -33.73 -36.25 -3.97
CA PHE A 144 -32.28 -36.47 -3.93
C PHE A 144 -31.93 -37.45 -2.80
N SER A 145 -31.88 -38.75 -3.15
CA SER A 145 -31.40 -39.83 -2.30
C SER A 145 -30.18 -40.49 -2.96
N PRO A 146 -28.98 -40.44 -2.35
CA PRO A 146 -28.65 -39.77 -1.09
C PRO A 146 -28.77 -38.23 -1.18
N ALA A 147 -28.87 -37.57 -0.02
CA ALA A 147 -28.94 -36.11 0.05
C ALA A 147 -27.64 -35.48 -0.47
N PRO A 148 -27.69 -34.26 -1.06
CA PRO A 148 -26.49 -33.58 -1.54
C PRO A 148 -25.48 -33.34 -0.42
N ASP A 149 -24.19 -33.53 -0.69
CA ASP A 149 -23.12 -33.28 0.27
C ASP A 149 -22.82 -31.79 0.42
N PHE A 150 -22.95 -31.03 -0.66
CA PHE A 150 -22.66 -29.60 -0.69
C PHE A 150 -23.82 -28.84 -1.34
N VAL A 151 -24.40 -27.90 -0.60
CA VAL A 151 -25.48 -27.03 -1.08
C VAL A 151 -25.00 -25.59 -1.19
N ILE A 152 -25.27 -24.95 -2.33
CA ILE A 152 -25.09 -23.51 -2.55
C ILE A 152 -26.47 -22.88 -2.67
N LEU A 153 -26.76 -21.91 -1.80
CA LEU A 153 -28.01 -21.15 -1.79
C LEU A 153 -27.74 -19.73 -2.27
N ASP A 154 -28.15 -19.43 -3.51
CA ASP A 154 -27.90 -18.17 -4.21
C ASP A 154 -29.22 -17.46 -4.58
N GLY A 155 -29.55 -16.41 -3.84
CA GLY A 155 -30.87 -15.77 -3.89
C GLY A 155 -31.16 -15.04 -2.59
N SER A 156 -30.80 -13.77 -2.54
CA SER A 156 -30.78 -12.96 -1.32
C SER A 156 -32.14 -12.78 -0.62
N GLU A 157 -33.26 -12.86 -1.34
CA GLU A 157 -34.58 -12.43 -0.85
C GLU A 157 -35.72 -13.48 -0.93
N PHE A 158 -35.43 -14.70 -1.39
CA PHE A 158 -36.50 -15.64 -1.78
C PHE A 158 -36.43 -17.02 -1.11
N PHE A 159 -35.35 -17.33 -0.40
CA PHE A 159 -35.29 -18.55 0.41
C PHE A 159 -36.04 -18.40 1.73
N SER A 160 -36.98 -19.32 1.96
CA SER A 160 -37.70 -19.46 3.20
C SER A 160 -36.90 -20.31 4.20
N GLN A 161 -37.29 -20.25 5.46
CA GLN A 161 -36.78 -21.16 6.49
C GLN A 161 -37.00 -22.65 6.10
N ALA A 162 -38.09 -22.97 5.40
CA ALA A 162 -38.39 -24.34 4.99
C ALA A 162 -37.34 -24.90 4.01
N ASP A 163 -36.76 -24.05 3.16
CA ASP A 163 -35.74 -24.46 2.17
C ASP A 163 -34.41 -24.75 2.81
N LEU A 164 -34.02 -23.90 3.76
CA LEU A 164 -32.84 -24.14 4.58
C LEU A 164 -32.97 -25.45 5.36
N MET A 165 -34.15 -25.73 5.93
CA MET A 165 -34.40 -26.98 6.64
C MET A 165 -34.34 -28.21 5.72
N ALA A 166 -34.84 -28.10 4.48
CA ALA A 166 -34.74 -29.19 3.49
C ALA A 166 -33.29 -29.51 3.10
N CYS A 167 -32.39 -28.53 3.17
CA CYS A 167 -30.97 -28.67 2.86
C CYS A 167 -30.10 -28.88 4.11
N SER A 168 -30.69 -28.92 5.32
CA SER A 168 -29.95 -29.00 6.59
C SER A 168 -29.24 -30.34 6.84
N GLU A 169 -29.43 -31.32 5.95
CA GLU A 169 -28.68 -32.58 5.97
C GLU A 169 -27.38 -32.53 5.15
N ALA A 170 -27.15 -31.47 4.37
CA ALA A 170 -25.91 -31.30 3.62
C ALA A 170 -24.70 -31.12 4.55
N ARG A 171 -23.57 -31.71 4.17
CA ARG A 171 -22.30 -31.60 4.89
C ARG A 171 -21.73 -30.18 4.81
N LEU A 172 -21.93 -29.50 3.68
CA LEU A 172 -21.52 -28.11 3.45
C LEU A 172 -22.72 -27.29 2.96
N ILE A 173 -22.88 -26.08 3.50
CA ILE A 173 -23.90 -25.12 3.09
C ILE A 173 -23.23 -23.77 2.88
N LEU A 174 -23.19 -23.30 1.63
CA LEU A 174 -22.79 -21.94 1.30
C LEU A 174 -24.02 -21.05 1.15
N LEU A 175 -24.14 -20.06 2.03
CA LEU A 175 -25.14 -19.01 1.95
C LEU A 175 -24.57 -17.78 1.24
N MET A 176 -25.17 -17.41 0.12
CA MET A 176 -24.85 -16.18 -0.59
C MET A 176 -25.84 -15.06 -0.22
N GLY A 177 -25.39 -13.80 -0.26
CA GLY A 177 -26.23 -12.66 0.08
C GLY A 177 -26.60 -12.56 1.55
N VAL A 178 -25.72 -12.94 2.48
CA VAL A 178 -26.00 -12.94 3.94
C VAL A 178 -26.33 -11.56 4.51
N SER A 179 -26.07 -10.50 3.76
CA SER A 179 -26.41 -9.12 4.13
C SER A 179 -27.86 -8.74 3.79
N ALA A 180 -28.60 -9.59 3.07
CA ALA A 180 -29.98 -9.35 2.69
C ALA A 180 -30.99 -9.84 3.74
N TYR A 181 -32.22 -9.32 3.72
CA TYR A 181 -33.20 -9.48 4.79
C TYR A 181 -33.43 -10.94 5.20
N LYS A 182 -33.79 -11.82 4.26
CA LYS A 182 -34.10 -13.22 4.58
C LYS A 182 -32.84 -14.05 4.86
N ASN A 183 -31.79 -13.86 4.06
CA ASN A 183 -30.56 -14.63 4.24
C ASN A 183 -29.78 -14.24 5.50
N PHE A 184 -29.95 -13.03 6.02
CA PHE A 184 -29.42 -12.65 7.33
C PHE A 184 -30.06 -13.45 8.48
N ALA A 185 -31.38 -13.69 8.42
CA ALA A 185 -32.06 -14.54 9.41
C ALA A 185 -31.62 -16.01 9.29
N ASN A 186 -31.41 -16.50 8.07
CA ASN A 186 -30.90 -17.85 7.83
C ASN A 186 -29.44 -18.02 8.30
N PHE A 187 -28.60 -17.01 8.07
CA PHE A 187 -27.24 -16.95 8.60
C PHE A 187 -27.24 -17.04 10.13
N LYS A 188 -28.07 -16.23 10.82
CA LYS A 188 -28.18 -16.31 12.28
C LYS A 188 -28.59 -17.69 12.76
N ARG A 189 -29.59 -18.31 12.13
CA ARG A 189 -30.05 -19.66 12.49
C ARG A 189 -28.95 -20.71 12.35
N LEU A 190 -28.22 -20.74 11.25
CA LEU A 190 -27.10 -21.68 11.08
C LEU A 190 -25.97 -21.40 12.07
N SER A 191 -25.77 -20.14 12.43
CA SER A 191 -24.74 -19.73 13.40
C SER A 191 -25.11 -20.13 14.83
N GLU A 192 -26.40 -20.23 15.13
CA GLU A 192 -26.95 -20.63 16.43
C GLU A 192 -27.24 -22.15 16.51
N ASP A 193 -27.26 -22.87 15.39
CA ASP A 193 -27.49 -24.32 15.35
C ASP A 193 -26.18 -25.07 15.67
N PRO A 194 -26.09 -25.79 16.80
CA PRO A 194 -24.86 -26.46 17.23
C PRO A 194 -24.42 -27.60 16.29
N ARG A 195 -25.27 -28.02 15.34
CA ARG A 195 -24.91 -28.99 14.31
C ARG A 195 -24.05 -28.39 13.21
N PHE A 196 -23.91 -27.07 13.14
CA PHE A 196 -23.16 -26.37 12.08
C PHE A 196 -22.02 -25.55 12.65
N TYR A 197 -20.87 -25.60 11.97
CA TYR A 197 -19.72 -24.77 12.21
C TYR A 197 -19.57 -23.74 11.08
N LEU A 198 -19.50 -22.47 11.44
CA LEU A 198 -19.20 -21.39 10.49
C LEU A 198 -17.72 -21.45 10.12
N MET A 199 -17.42 -21.96 8.92
CA MET A 199 -16.04 -22.09 8.43
C MET A 199 -15.47 -20.76 7.96
N TYR A 200 -16.25 -19.98 7.21
CA TYR A 200 -15.81 -18.73 6.61
C TYR A 200 -16.98 -17.75 6.48
N GLN A 201 -16.71 -16.46 6.65
CA GLN A 201 -17.66 -15.40 6.35
C GLN A 201 -16.96 -14.17 5.78
N ASN A 202 -17.62 -13.47 4.86
CA ASN A 202 -17.20 -12.16 4.41
C ASN A 202 -18.43 -11.27 4.19
N TRP A 203 -18.48 -10.16 4.92
CA TRP A 203 -19.59 -9.21 4.86
C TRP A 203 -19.47 -8.19 3.72
N GLN A 204 -18.27 -8.03 3.14
CA GLN A 204 -17.92 -6.92 2.23
C GLN A 204 -17.81 -7.34 0.76
N ALA A 205 -17.63 -8.63 0.46
CA ALA A 205 -17.59 -9.14 -0.91
C ALA A 205 -19.01 -9.34 -1.47
N GLY A 206 -19.34 -8.72 -2.60
CA GLY A 206 -20.68 -8.75 -3.19
C GLY A 206 -21.78 -8.34 -2.19
N PHE A 207 -22.80 -9.18 -2.03
CA PHE A 207 -23.86 -9.05 -1.00
C PHE A 207 -23.53 -9.80 0.31
N GLY A 208 -22.27 -10.20 0.49
CA GLY A 208 -21.75 -11.02 1.57
C GLY A 208 -22.03 -12.52 1.39
N TYR A 209 -21.21 -13.37 2.00
CA TYR A 209 -21.41 -14.82 2.02
C TYR A 209 -20.93 -15.47 3.32
N ALA A 210 -21.45 -16.66 3.61
CA ALA A 210 -21.03 -17.49 4.74
C ALA A 210 -21.06 -18.98 4.39
N LEU A 211 -19.99 -19.70 4.71
CA LEU A 211 -19.87 -21.14 4.53
C LEU A 211 -20.01 -21.84 5.88
N PHE A 212 -20.98 -22.75 5.96
CA PHE A 212 -21.21 -23.61 7.10
C PHE A 212 -20.86 -25.05 6.77
N LYS A 213 -20.29 -25.76 7.75
CA LYS A 213 -20.05 -27.20 7.70
C LYS A 213 -20.88 -27.88 8.77
N LYS A 214 -21.66 -28.88 8.36
CA LYS A 214 -22.37 -29.73 9.30
C LYS A 214 -21.36 -30.61 10.03
N LEU A 215 -21.39 -30.55 11.34
CA LEU A 215 -20.60 -31.38 12.21
C LEU A 215 -21.18 -32.81 12.19
N PRO A 216 -20.35 -33.84 12.05
CA PRO A 216 -20.82 -35.22 12.06
C PRO A 216 -21.43 -35.56 13.43
N ALA A 217 -22.39 -36.49 13.46
CA ALA A 217 -22.82 -37.07 14.71
C ALA A 217 -21.62 -37.74 15.39
N LEU A 218 -21.28 -37.26 16.58
CA LEU A 218 -20.08 -37.68 17.29
C LEU A 218 -20.18 -39.16 17.69
N LYS A 219 -19.22 -39.97 17.26
CA LYS A 219 -19.09 -41.38 17.65
C LYS A 219 -18.62 -41.45 19.10
N SER A 220 -18.99 -42.51 19.81
CA SER A 220 -18.36 -42.80 21.11
C SER A 220 -16.86 -43.06 20.90
N GLY A 221 -16.01 -42.38 21.67
CA GLY A 221 -14.56 -42.47 21.55
C GLY A 221 -13.86 -41.14 21.86
N ILE A 222 -12.55 -41.08 21.55
CA ILE A 222 -11.68 -39.93 21.79
C ILE A 222 -10.95 -39.54 20.50
N SER A 223 -11.12 -38.29 20.08
CA SER A 223 -10.32 -37.65 19.03
C SER A 223 -9.18 -36.84 19.65
N VAL A 224 -7.95 -37.07 19.20
CA VAL A 224 -6.79 -36.27 19.59
C VAL A 224 -6.47 -35.27 18.49
N VAL A 225 -6.27 -34.02 18.88
CA VAL A 225 -5.91 -32.93 17.99
C VAL A 225 -4.53 -32.41 18.38
N ILE A 226 -3.60 -32.36 17.42
CA ILE A 226 -2.25 -31.84 17.59
C ILE A 226 -2.01 -30.71 16.58
N HIS A 227 -1.53 -29.57 17.04
CA HIS A 227 -1.16 -28.44 16.19
C HIS A 227 0.34 -28.44 15.91
N THR A 228 0.75 -28.25 14.66
CA THR A 228 2.16 -28.32 14.26
C THR A 228 2.60 -27.18 13.35
N LYS A 229 3.86 -26.76 13.54
CA LYS A 229 4.67 -26.03 12.56
C LYS A 229 6.15 -26.32 12.84
N ASN A 230 6.79 -27.10 11.98
CA ASN A 230 8.20 -27.50 12.12
C ASN A 230 8.51 -28.19 13.47
N GLU A 231 7.79 -29.27 13.76
CA GLU A 231 7.83 -30.02 15.03
C GLU A 231 8.48 -31.42 14.90
N GLU A 232 9.35 -31.65 13.91
CA GLU A 232 9.93 -32.97 13.64
C GLU A 232 10.63 -33.59 14.86
N LYS A 233 11.15 -32.76 15.77
CA LYS A 233 11.83 -33.17 17.01
C LYS A 233 10.88 -33.76 18.05
N ASN A 234 9.64 -33.28 18.12
CA ASN A 234 8.71 -33.61 19.19
C ASN A 234 7.56 -34.51 18.72
N ILE A 235 7.07 -34.31 17.49
CA ILE A 235 5.83 -34.89 16.97
C ILE A 235 5.79 -36.43 17.06
N ARG A 236 6.94 -37.10 16.83
CA ARG A 236 7.04 -38.58 16.91
C ARG A 236 6.60 -39.10 18.27
N THR A 237 7.28 -38.65 19.32
CA THR A 237 7.02 -39.09 20.69
C THR A 237 5.64 -38.63 21.19
N CYS A 238 5.12 -37.49 20.69
CA CYS A 238 3.74 -37.07 20.96
C CYS A 238 2.74 -38.12 20.47
N LEU A 239 2.82 -38.45 19.17
CA LEU A 239 1.96 -39.42 18.51
C LEU A 239 2.05 -40.80 19.16
N GLU A 240 3.26 -41.27 19.49
CA GLU A 240 3.46 -42.53 20.22
C GLU A 240 2.62 -42.61 21.50
N SER A 241 2.57 -41.53 22.29
CA SER A 241 1.83 -41.46 23.55
C SER A 241 0.31 -41.46 23.40
N VAL A 242 -0.21 -41.25 22.19
CA VAL A 242 -1.64 -41.17 21.89
C VAL A 242 -2.12 -42.12 20.80
N THR A 243 -1.30 -43.07 20.37
CA THR A 243 -1.68 -44.12 19.41
C THR A 243 -2.93 -44.93 19.80
N TRP A 244 -3.32 -44.88 21.07
CA TRP A 244 -4.51 -45.51 21.60
C TRP A 244 -5.81 -44.74 21.34
N ALA A 245 -5.76 -43.50 20.84
CA ALA A 245 -6.95 -42.71 20.51
C ALA A 245 -7.67 -43.26 19.27
N ASP A 246 -8.98 -42.98 19.17
CA ASP A 246 -9.80 -43.49 18.08
C ASP A 246 -9.64 -42.66 16.79
N GLU A 247 -9.18 -41.42 16.92
CA GLU A 247 -8.84 -40.53 15.81
C GLU A 247 -7.65 -39.64 16.16
N LEU A 248 -6.69 -39.53 15.24
CA LEU A 248 -5.53 -38.64 15.35
C LEU A 248 -5.60 -37.58 14.25
N LEU A 249 -5.74 -36.32 14.63
CA LEU A 249 -5.76 -35.17 13.72
C LEU A 249 -4.51 -34.32 13.95
N VAL A 250 -3.72 -34.12 12.90
CA VAL A 250 -2.57 -33.21 12.91
C VAL A 250 -2.90 -32.01 12.04
N ILE A 251 -3.00 -30.85 12.68
CA ILE A 251 -3.36 -29.58 12.05
C ILE A 251 -2.05 -28.86 11.73
N ASP A 252 -1.65 -28.94 10.46
CA ASP A 252 -0.33 -28.49 10.03
C ASP A 252 -0.39 -27.12 9.38
N MET A 253 0.41 -26.17 9.89
CA MET A 253 0.52 -24.81 9.36
C MET A 253 1.63 -24.68 8.32
N TYR A 254 1.64 -25.59 7.35
CA TYR A 254 2.65 -25.70 6.29
C TYR A 254 4.05 -25.86 6.85
N SER A 255 4.31 -26.99 7.51
CA SER A 255 5.66 -27.37 7.94
C SER A 255 6.56 -27.61 6.72
N ASP A 256 7.78 -27.07 6.77
CA ASP A 256 8.81 -27.20 5.74
C ASP A 256 9.82 -28.31 6.07
N ASP A 257 9.66 -28.97 7.22
CA ASP A 257 10.48 -30.08 7.71
C ASP A 257 9.76 -31.44 7.59
N THR A 258 10.31 -32.48 8.22
CA THR A 258 9.75 -33.85 8.12
C THR A 258 8.51 -34.09 9.00
N THR A 259 7.95 -33.07 9.65
CA THR A 259 6.80 -33.19 10.57
C THR A 259 5.61 -33.92 9.95
N CYS A 260 5.20 -33.52 8.74
CA CYS A 260 4.09 -34.14 8.04
C CYS A 260 4.38 -35.58 7.63
N GLU A 261 5.64 -35.93 7.35
CA GLU A 261 6.01 -37.31 6.98
C GLU A 261 5.89 -38.22 8.20
N ILE A 262 6.44 -37.78 9.33
CA ILE A 262 6.37 -38.51 10.61
C ILE A 262 4.91 -38.70 11.03
N ALA A 263 4.06 -37.67 10.92
CA ALA A 263 2.65 -37.78 11.29
C ALA A 263 1.89 -38.85 10.48
N ARG A 264 2.19 -39.00 9.18
CA ARG A 264 1.57 -40.05 8.34
C ARG A 264 1.98 -41.46 8.75
N GLU A 265 3.21 -41.66 9.23
CA GLU A 265 3.69 -42.98 9.70
C GLU A 265 2.82 -43.56 10.83
N TYR A 266 2.26 -42.70 11.68
CA TYR A 266 1.39 -43.09 12.79
C TYR A 266 -0.11 -43.14 12.41
N GLY A 267 -0.43 -43.01 11.12
CA GLY A 267 -1.81 -43.01 10.64
C GLY A 267 -2.61 -41.74 10.99
N ALA A 268 -1.94 -40.65 11.37
CA ALA A 268 -2.62 -39.40 11.66
C ALA A 268 -3.16 -38.74 10.39
N LYS A 269 -4.37 -38.18 10.48
CA LYS A 269 -4.97 -37.40 9.41
C LYS A 269 -4.39 -36.00 9.44
N ILE A 270 -3.61 -35.67 8.42
CA ILE A 270 -3.03 -34.33 8.26
C ILE A 270 -4.06 -33.41 7.63
N ILE A 271 -4.37 -32.32 8.33
CA ILE A 271 -5.29 -31.29 7.87
C ILE A 271 -4.49 -30.00 7.72
N PRO A 272 -4.26 -29.51 6.48
CA PRO A 272 -3.52 -28.28 6.27
C PRO A 272 -4.35 -27.08 6.76
N HIS A 273 -3.66 -26.11 7.37
CA HIS A 273 -4.24 -24.85 7.80
C HIS A 273 -3.30 -23.69 7.44
N ILE A 274 -3.85 -22.57 6.97
CA ILE A 274 -3.03 -21.39 6.66
C ILE A 274 -2.37 -20.88 7.95
N PRO A 275 -1.10 -20.45 7.93
CA PRO A 275 -0.46 -19.93 9.13
C PRO A 275 -1.24 -18.71 9.64
N VAL A 276 -1.68 -18.79 10.89
CA VAL A 276 -2.46 -17.73 11.54
C VAL A 276 -1.64 -17.08 12.64
N THR A 277 -1.84 -15.77 12.83
CA THR A 277 -1.17 -14.99 13.88
C THR A 277 -1.56 -15.45 15.29
N PHE A 278 -2.75 -16.07 15.43
CA PHE A 278 -3.27 -16.59 16.70
C PHE A 278 -3.63 -18.06 16.55
N ILE A 279 -2.99 -18.93 17.34
CA ILE A 279 -3.19 -20.39 17.29
C ILE A 279 -4.64 -20.81 17.59
N ASP A 280 -5.38 -19.99 18.33
CA ASP A 280 -6.78 -20.23 18.68
C ASP A 280 -7.69 -20.39 17.46
N GLN A 281 -7.41 -19.69 16.34
CA GLN A 281 -8.15 -19.89 15.10
C GLN A 281 -7.93 -21.30 14.54
N ALA A 282 -6.68 -21.78 14.57
CA ALA A 282 -6.34 -23.14 14.18
C ALA A 282 -6.91 -24.17 15.18
N ARG A 283 -6.99 -23.85 16.48
CA ARG A 283 -7.63 -24.71 17.51
C ARG A 283 -9.12 -24.86 17.27
N ASN A 284 -9.83 -23.76 17.06
CA ASN A 284 -11.27 -23.79 16.77
C ASN A 284 -11.57 -24.51 15.44
N PHE A 285 -10.76 -24.25 14.40
CA PHE A 285 -10.84 -24.99 13.14
C PHE A 285 -10.67 -26.49 13.37
N ALA A 286 -9.72 -26.90 14.21
CA ALA A 286 -9.46 -28.30 14.51
C ALA A 286 -10.60 -28.97 15.27
N LEU A 287 -11.20 -28.27 16.24
CA LEU A 287 -12.38 -28.77 16.96
C LEU A 287 -13.56 -29.05 16.02
N ALA A 288 -13.67 -28.33 14.90
CA ALA A 288 -14.71 -28.59 13.90
C ALA A 288 -14.44 -29.85 13.04
N GLN A 289 -13.25 -30.46 13.14
CA GLN A 289 -12.87 -31.63 12.34
C GLN A 289 -13.01 -32.96 13.10
N VAL A 290 -13.19 -32.91 14.43
CA VAL A 290 -13.27 -34.10 15.28
C VAL A 290 -14.54 -34.91 15.03
N GLN A 291 -14.43 -36.24 15.15
CA GLN A 291 -15.54 -37.16 14.90
C GLN A 291 -16.04 -37.91 16.14
N HIS A 292 -15.37 -37.76 17.29
CA HIS A 292 -15.73 -38.49 18.51
C HIS A 292 -16.27 -37.58 19.60
N GLN A 293 -16.95 -38.15 20.60
CA GLN A 293 -17.64 -37.41 21.66
C GLN A 293 -16.70 -36.64 22.58
N TRP A 294 -15.44 -37.08 22.68
CA TRP A 294 -14.43 -36.44 23.50
C TRP A 294 -13.27 -35.97 22.63
N THR A 295 -12.81 -34.75 22.87
CA THR A 295 -11.60 -34.19 22.27
C THR A 295 -10.51 -34.10 23.32
N LEU A 296 -9.33 -34.60 22.99
CA LEU A 296 -8.09 -34.30 23.70
C LEU A 296 -7.23 -33.40 22.80
N VAL A 297 -6.98 -32.17 23.23
CA VAL A 297 -6.07 -31.25 22.52
C VAL A 297 -4.68 -31.37 23.13
N LEU A 298 -3.66 -31.58 22.30
CA LEU A 298 -2.27 -31.65 22.74
C LEU A 298 -1.39 -30.73 21.90
N ASP A 299 -0.40 -30.13 22.54
CA ASP A 299 0.69 -29.51 21.82
C ASP A 299 1.74 -30.59 21.45
N ALA A 300 2.52 -30.38 20.37
CA ALA A 300 3.45 -31.40 19.88
C ALA A 300 4.57 -31.77 20.89
N ASP A 301 4.82 -30.93 21.89
CA ASP A 301 5.75 -31.13 23.01
C ASP A 301 5.08 -31.77 24.26
N GLU A 302 3.80 -32.15 24.20
CA GLU A 302 3.08 -32.82 25.30
C GLU A 302 2.94 -34.35 25.09
N ARG A 303 3.02 -35.15 26.17
CA ARG A 303 2.84 -36.61 26.19
C ARG A 303 1.78 -37.01 27.20
N VAL A 304 1.07 -38.10 26.90
CA VAL A 304 0.08 -38.71 27.79
C VAL A 304 0.66 -39.97 28.44
N PRO A 305 0.92 -40.00 29.77
CA PRO A 305 1.36 -41.21 30.46
C PRO A 305 0.29 -42.31 30.48
N GLU A 306 0.71 -43.56 30.66
CA GLU A 306 -0.19 -44.73 30.60
C GLU A 306 -1.32 -44.68 31.67
N ALA A 307 -1.03 -44.15 32.86
CA ALA A 307 -2.04 -43.98 33.91
C ALA A 307 -3.07 -42.89 33.54
N LEU A 308 -2.63 -41.75 33.00
CA LEU A 308 -3.54 -40.73 32.47
C LEU A 308 -4.38 -41.27 31.30
N LYS A 309 -3.79 -42.00 30.36
CA LYS A 309 -4.53 -42.68 29.28
C LYS A 309 -5.65 -43.57 29.83
N THR A 310 -5.33 -44.40 30.83
CA THR A 310 -6.31 -45.31 31.45
C THR A 310 -7.47 -44.53 32.06
N GLU A 311 -7.15 -43.44 32.76
CA GLU A 311 -8.14 -42.55 33.36
C GLU A 311 -9.01 -41.85 32.30
N LEU A 312 -8.41 -41.26 31.25
CA LEU A 312 -9.16 -40.60 30.18
C LEU A 312 -10.10 -41.56 29.45
N ARG A 313 -9.67 -42.81 29.22
CA ARG A 313 -10.54 -43.86 28.66
C ARG A 313 -11.71 -44.18 29.58
N HIS A 314 -11.47 -44.33 30.87
CA HIS A 314 -12.53 -44.54 31.86
C HIS A 314 -13.52 -43.36 31.90
N LEU A 315 -13.02 -42.13 31.98
CA LEU A 315 -13.85 -40.91 32.00
C LEU A 315 -14.66 -40.72 30.72
N SER A 316 -14.12 -41.12 29.56
CA SER A 316 -14.83 -41.04 28.28
C SER A 316 -16.04 -41.99 28.21
N GLN A 317 -16.03 -43.05 29.01
CA GLN A 317 -17.06 -44.10 29.08
C GLN A 317 -18.03 -43.90 30.24
N ALA A 318 -17.69 -43.05 31.23
CA ALA A 318 -18.55 -42.73 32.36
C ALA A 318 -19.81 -41.99 31.89
N ALA A 319 -20.97 -42.36 32.44
CA ALA A 319 -22.27 -41.78 32.10
C ALA A 319 -22.55 -40.46 32.85
N ASP A 320 -21.52 -39.63 33.04
CA ASP A 320 -21.60 -38.41 33.85
C ASP A 320 -21.87 -37.16 33.00
N SER A 321 -22.56 -36.17 33.59
CA SER A 321 -22.93 -34.88 32.99
C SER A 321 -21.75 -33.92 32.76
N VAL A 322 -20.52 -34.35 33.06
CA VAL A 322 -19.32 -33.52 32.96
C VAL A 322 -19.02 -33.21 31.50
N ALA A 323 -18.81 -31.94 31.21
CA ALA A 323 -18.50 -31.40 29.89
C ALA A 323 -16.99 -31.26 29.65
N GLY A 324 -16.15 -31.19 30.69
CA GLY A 324 -14.71 -31.13 30.53
C GLY A 324 -13.91 -31.41 31.80
N TYR A 325 -12.65 -31.81 31.60
CA TYR A 325 -11.70 -32.16 32.66
C TYR A 325 -10.44 -31.30 32.56
N TRP A 326 -10.07 -30.70 33.69
CA TRP A 326 -8.79 -30.04 33.87
C TRP A 326 -7.73 -31.09 34.20
N LEU A 327 -6.76 -31.26 33.31
CA LEU A 327 -5.66 -32.21 33.45
C LEU A 327 -4.46 -31.53 34.11
N PRO A 328 -3.86 -32.10 35.16
CA PRO A 328 -2.62 -31.55 35.69
C PRO A 328 -1.49 -31.76 34.68
N ARG A 329 -0.52 -30.85 34.63
CA ARG A 329 0.63 -30.89 33.72
C ARG A 329 1.94 -30.83 34.49
N GLN A 330 2.85 -31.74 34.16
CA GLN A 330 4.24 -31.74 34.57
C GLN A 330 5.07 -31.00 33.53
N ASN A 331 5.71 -29.91 33.95
CA ASN A 331 6.59 -29.14 33.09
C ASN A 331 8.03 -29.66 33.23
N TRP A 332 8.59 -30.15 32.12
CA TRP A 332 9.94 -30.70 32.01
C TRP A 332 10.85 -29.72 31.27
N PHE A 333 11.84 -29.18 31.97
CA PHE A 333 12.76 -28.19 31.43
C PHE A 333 14.17 -28.79 31.44
N PHE A 334 14.88 -28.69 30.32
CA PHE A 334 16.25 -29.19 30.16
C PHE A 334 16.42 -30.67 30.56
N GLY A 335 15.37 -31.48 30.36
CA GLY A 335 15.35 -32.91 30.66
C GLY A 335 14.91 -33.28 32.08
N GLU A 336 14.55 -32.31 32.94
CA GLU A 336 14.22 -32.54 34.35
C GLU A 336 12.84 -31.97 34.70
N TRP A 337 12.12 -32.63 35.61
CA TRP A 337 10.78 -32.22 36.03
C TRP A 337 10.81 -31.12 37.10
N ILE A 338 10.15 -30.01 36.82
CA ILE A 338 10.03 -28.88 37.72
C ILE A 338 8.81 -29.07 38.63
N GLN A 339 9.05 -29.59 39.84
CA GLN A 339 7.99 -29.94 40.79
C GLN A 339 7.18 -28.72 41.28
N ASP A 340 7.80 -27.54 41.38
CA ASP A 340 7.13 -26.33 41.88
C ASP A 340 6.07 -25.77 40.91
N LEU A 341 6.11 -26.19 39.63
CA LEU A 341 5.12 -25.83 38.62
C LEU A 341 3.95 -26.84 38.57
N PHE A 342 3.88 -27.76 39.53
CA PHE A 342 2.85 -28.79 39.60
C PHE A 342 1.91 -28.58 40.80
N PRO A 343 0.58 -28.71 40.65
CA PRO A 343 -0.14 -28.99 39.41
C PRO A 343 -0.40 -27.73 38.57
N ASP A 344 -0.06 -27.80 37.28
CA ASP A 344 -0.46 -26.82 36.26
C ASP A 344 -1.68 -27.37 35.51
N PHE A 345 -2.89 -26.95 35.87
CA PHE A 345 -4.12 -27.50 35.32
C PHE A 345 -4.45 -26.91 33.94
N GLN A 346 -4.67 -27.80 32.97
CA GLN A 346 -4.95 -27.45 31.58
C GLN A 346 -6.30 -28.03 31.12
N MET A 347 -7.16 -27.20 30.54
CA MET A 347 -8.42 -27.65 29.93
C MET A 347 -8.15 -28.26 28.54
N ARG A 348 -7.67 -29.51 28.54
CA ARG A 348 -7.30 -30.24 27.30
C ARG A 348 -8.27 -31.35 26.92
N PHE A 349 -9.06 -31.88 27.87
CA PHE A 349 -9.96 -33.00 27.62
C PHE A 349 -11.41 -32.62 27.89
N PHE A 350 -12.24 -32.55 26.86
CA PHE A 350 -13.62 -32.09 26.98
C PHE A 350 -14.53 -32.69 25.91
N ARG A 351 -15.84 -32.58 26.11
CA ARG A 351 -16.82 -33.05 25.14
C ARG A 351 -16.72 -32.23 23.86
N SER A 352 -16.65 -32.91 22.73
CA SER A 352 -16.53 -32.23 21.45
C SER A 352 -17.78 -31.38 21.18
N GLY A 353 -17.57 -30.15 20.71
CA GLY A 353 -18.62 -29.16 20.52
C GLY A 353 -19.01 -28.34 21.76
N SER A 354 -18.54 -28.67 22.97
CA SER A 354 -18.80 -27.85 24.16
C SER A 354 -17.75 -26.77 24.43
N GLY A 355 -16.61 -26.79 23.74
CA GLY A 355 -15.46 -25.92 23.98
C GLY A 355 -15.08 -25.02 22.80
N ALA A 356 -14.68 -23.78 23.06
CA ALA A 356 -14.08 -22.88 22.07
C ALA A 356 -13.03 -21.94 22.71
N TRP A 357 -12.03 -21.54 21.92
CA TRP A 357 -11.07 -20.50 22.29
C TRP A 357 -11.53 -19.11 21.85
N THR A 358 -11.24 -18.09 22.67
CA THR A 358 -11.72 -16.71 22.49
C THR A 358 -10.79 -15.80 21.68
N GLY A 359 -9.54 -16.23 21.42
CA GLY A 359 -8.57 -15.47 20.63
C GLY A 359 -7.54 -14.65 21.45
N MET A 360 -7.45 -14.84 22.77
CA MET A 360 -6.42 -14.23 23.63
C MET A 360 -5.25 -15.19 23.88
N ILE A 361 -4.01 -14.70 23.82
CA ILE A 361 -2.81 -15.54 24.06
C ILE A 361 -2.84 -16.02 25.52
N HIS A 362 -2.62 -17.33 25.73
CA HIS A 362 -2.72 -18.04 27.02
C HIS A 362 -4.13 -18.18 27.63
N ASP A 363 -5.22 -17.94 26.89
CA ASP A 363 -6.57 -18.27 27.37
C ASP A 363 -6.86 -19.78 27.26
N PHE A 364 -7.66 -20.31 28.19
CA PHE A 364 -8.10 -21.70 28.19
C PHE A 364 -9.33 -21.89 27.29
N ALA A 365 -9.59 -23.13 26.86
CA ALA A 365 -10.85 -23.45 26.19
C ALA A 365 -12.03 -23.13 27.12
N ARG A 366 -12.97 -22.31 26.66
CA ARG A 366 -14.20 -22.03 27.40
C ARG A 366 -15.19 -23.15 27.15
N ILE A 367 -15.47 -23.93 28.19
CA ILE A 367 -16.41 -25.06 28.13
C ILE A 367 -17.80 -24.63 28.58
N GLN A 368 -18.81 -24.94 27.78
CA GLN A 368 -20.21 -24.85 28.15
C GLN A 368 -20.63 -26.12 28.89
N GLY A 369 -20.81 -26.03 30.22
CA GLY A 369 -21.24 -27.14 31.07
C GLY A 369 -20.38 -27.31 32.32
N GLU A 370 -20.63 -28.37 33.08
CA GLU A 370 -19.88 -28.69 34.29
C GLU A 370 -18.44 -29.14 33.95
N THR A 371 -17.44 -28.63 34.67
CA THR A 371 -16.04 -29.05 34.51
C THR A 371 -15.46 -29.54 35.82
N VAL A 372 -14.57 -30.52 35.75
CA VAL A 372 -13.99 -31.19 36.92
C VAL A 372 -12.46 -31.18 36.86
N TYR A 373 -11.80 -31.01 37.99
CA TYR A 373 -10.35 -31.12 38.11
C TYR A 373 -9.95 -32.56 38.43
N LEU A 374 -9.04 -33.15 37.65
CA LEU A 374 -8.48 -34.45 38.02
C LEU A 374 -7.61 -34.33 39.26
N PRO A 375 -7.45 -35.42 40.05
CA PRO A 375 -6.53 -35.42 41.18
C PRO A 375 -5.13 -35.01 40.73
N ALA A 376 -4.51 -34.09 41.48
CA ALA A 376 -3.14 -33.61 41.24
C ALA A 376 -2.10 -34.69 41.60
N ARG A 377 -2.10 -35.80 40.86
CA ARG A 377 -1.18 -36.92 41.01
C ARG A 377 -0.20 -36.96 39.83
N PRO A 378 1.12 -37.08 40.05
CA PRO A 378 2.12 -37.09 38.98
C PRO A 378 1.84 -38.10 37.86
N GLU A 379 1.32 -39.29 38.19
CA GLU A 379 0.98 -40.33 37.23
C GLU A 379 -0.24 -39.98 36.33
N LEU A 380 -1.09 -39.05 36.77
CA LEU A 380 -2.26 -38.56 36.02
C LEU A 380 -1.98 -37.24 35.29
N ALA A 381 -0.71 -36.86 35.13
CA ALA A 381 -0.35 -35.56 34.59
C ALA A 381 0.21 -35.62 33.16
N LEU A 382 -0.18 -34.66 32.32
CA LEU A 382 0.44 -34.46 31.01
C LEU A 382 1.92 -34.13 31.18
N GLN A 383 2.80 -34.78 30.41
CA GLN A 383 4.23 -34.46 30.44
C GLN A 383 4.54 -33.46 29.33
N HIS A 384 5.00 -32.26 29.68
CA HIS A 384 5.23 -31.16 28.75
C HIS A 384 6.72 -30.83 28.67
N TYR A 385 7.33 -31.16 27.54
CA TYR A 385 8.76 -31.01 27.27
C TYR A 385 9.05 -29.69 26.58
N SER A 386 8.82 -28.59 27.29
CA SER A 386 8.75 -27.25 26.70
C SER A 386 10.07 -26.71 26.15
N TYR A 387 11.21 -27.06 26.78
CA TYR A 387 12.51 -26.45 26.48
C TYR A 387 13.65 -27.47 26.60
N HIS A 388 14.37 -27.69 25.50
CA HIS A 388 15.53 -28.59 25.45
C HIS A 388 16.82 -27.87 25.83
N THR A 389 16.95 -26.60 25.45
CA THR A 389 18.11 -25.75 25.79
C THR A 389 17.69 -24.39 26.33
N VAL A 390 18.59 -23.73 27.07
CA VAL A 390 18.38 -22.36 27.56
C VAL A 390 18.15 -21.37 26.40
N GLN A 391 18.74 -21.63 25.24
CA GLN A 391 18.52 -20.84 24.04
C GLN A 391 17.09 -20.99 23.52
N ASP A 392 16.53 -22.20 23.46
CA ASP A 392 15.14 -22.44 23.07
C ASP A 392 14.17 -21.71 24.00
N PHE A 393 14.46 -21.76 25.32
CA PHE A 393 13.73 -21.00 26.31
C PHE A 393 13.76 -19.49 26.00
N ALA A 394 14.95 -18.90 25.87
CA ALA A 394 15.08 -17.46 25.63
C ALA A 394 14.39 -16.99 24.34
N GLN A 395 14.53 -17.75 23.24
CA GLN A 395 13.90 -17.42 21.97
C GLN A 395 12.37 -17.46 22.03
N LYS A 396 11.80 -18.48 22.67
CA LYS A 396 10.34 -18.62 22.84
C LYS A 396 9.77 -17.50 23.73
N GLN A 397 10.50 -17.08 24.76
CA GLN A 397 10.11 -15.94 25.60
C GLN A 397 10.16 -14.60 24.85
N ILE A 398 11.18 -14.36 24.01
CA ILE A 398 11.24 -13.16 23.16
C ILE A 398 10.06 -13.14 22.17
N TYR A 399 9.77 -14.27 21.55
CA TYR A 399 8.62 -14.42 20.64
C TYR A 399 7.29 -14.08 21.35
N TYR A 400 7.05 -14.62 22.55
CA TYR A 400 5.83 -14.31 23.32
C TYR A 400 5.77 -12.84 23.77
N ALA A 401 6.89 -12.25 24.19
CA ALA A 401 6.96 -10.84 24.56
C ALA A 401 6.57 -9.92 23.39
N GLN A 402 7.12 -10.19 22.19
CA GLN A 402 6.80 -9.42 20.97
C GLN A 402 5.31 -9.53 20.57
N HIS A 403 4.73 -10.73 20.65
CA HIS A 403 3.33 -10.94 20.27
C HIS A 403 2.36 -10.33 21.29
N THR A 404 2.67 -10.42 22.58
CA THR A 404 1.90 -9.78 23.65
C THR A 404 1.83 -8.27 23.44
N VAL A 405 2.96 -7.64 23.08
CA VAL A 405 3.03 -6.21 22.74
C VAL A 405 2.12 -5.86 21.56
N SER A 406 2.07 -6.68 20.51
CA SER A 406 1.19 -6.46 19.34
C SER A 406 -0.30 -6.59 19.68
N GLN A 407 -0.67 -7.45 20.64
CA GLN A 407 -2.06 -7.58 21.11
C GLN A 407 -2.56 -6.35 21.87
N TYR A 408 -1.73 -5.77 22.74
CA TYR A 408 -2.07 -4.52 23.42
C TYR A 408 -2.33 -3.37 22.44
N GLN A 409 -1.72 -3.39 21.25
CA GLN A 409 -2.01 -2.40 20.19
C GLN A 409 -3.37 -2.62 19.53
N ALA A 410 -3.80 -3.88 19.34
CA ALA A 410 -5.06 -4.21 18.69
C ALA A 410 -6.29 -3.87 19.56
N LEU A 411 -6.12 -3.78 20.88
CA LEU A 411 -7.18 -3.46 21.84
C LEU A 411 -7.46 -1.94 21.99
N GLY A 412 -6.67 -1.06 21.35
CA GLY A 412 -6.86 0.40 21.36
C GLY A 412 -6.50 1.08 22.69
N ASP A 413 -6.52 2.43 22.70
CA ASP A 413 -6.03 3.38 23.75
C ASP A 413 -6.63 3.25 25.17
N GLN A 414 -7.23 2.12 25.55
CA GLN A 414 -7.88 1.92 26.85
C GLN A 414 -6.95 1.42 27.97
N VAL A 415 -5.68 1.10 27.70
CA VAL A 415 -4.73 0.67 28.73
C VAL A 415 -3.65 1.74 28.94
N GLN A 416 -3.82 2.60 29.95
CA GLN A 416 -2.73 3.47 30.43
C GLN A 416 -1.73 2.64 31.25
N ILE A 417 -0.73 2.06 30.58
CA ILE A 417 0.39 1.39 31.26
C ILE A 417 1.39 2.47 31.68
N ASN A 418 1.44 2.84 32.96
CA ASN A 418 2.44 3.77 33.50
C ASN A 418 3.64 3.02 34.11
N SER A 419 4.82 3.64 34.08
CA SER A 419 6.08 3.03 34.54
C SER A 419 6.08 2.70 36.04
N GLU A 420 5.31 3.42 36.85
CA GLU A 420 5.17 3.16 38.28
C GLU A 420 4.40 1.87 38.57
N THR A 421 3.38 1.54 37.78
CA THR A 421 2.60 0.30 37.93
C THR A 421 3.46 -0.91 37.61
N ILE A 422 4.21 -0.87 36.50
CA ILE A 422 5.16 -1.94 36.14
C ILE A 422 6.27 -2.07 37.19
N ARG A 423 6.87 -0.96 37.66
CA ARG A 423 7.91 -0.99 38.70
C ARG A 423 7.38 -1.54 40.03
N LYS A 424 6.13 -1.25 40.39
CA LYS A 424 5.49 -1.74 41.62
C LYS A 424 5.21 -3.24 41.57
N GLU A 425 4.72 -3.75 40.44
CA GLU A 425 4.56 -5.20 40.25
C GLU A 425 5.92 -5.90 40.25
N PHE A 426 6.91 -5.34 39.55
CA PHE A 426 8.27 -5.88 39.49
C PHE A 426 8.96 -5.94 40.87
N SER A 427 8.84 -4.88 41.67
CA SER A 427 9.44 -4.84 43.02
C SER A 427 8.77 -5.81 43.99
N GLN A 428 7.46 -6.06 43.85
CA GLN A 428 6.76 -7.08 44.63
C GLN A 428 7.21 -8.50 44.24
N ASP A 429 7.42 -8.76 42.95
CA ASP A 429 7.86 -10.08 42.48
C ASP A 429 9.35 -10.33 42.76
N LEU A 430 10.20 -9.31 42.69
CA LEU A 430 11.61 -9.39 43.11
C LEU A 430 11.72 -9.68 44.62
N ALA A 431 10.85 -9.09 45.45
CA ALA A 431 10.80 -9.36 46.88
C ALA A 431 10.34 -10.80 47.18
N LYS A 432 9.39 -11.34 46.40
CA LYS A 432 9.00 -12.77 46.48
C LYS A 432 10.16 -13.68 46.08
N LEU A 433 10.90 -13.33 45.02
CA LEU A 433 12.06 -14.09 44.56
C LEU A 433 13.18 -14.09 45.60
N GLN A 434 13.52 -12.94 46.20
CA GLN A 434 14.52 -12.84 47.27
C GLN A 434 14.15 -13.68 48.49
N LYS A 435 12.88 -13.69 48.88
CA LYS A 435 12.38 -14.48 50.00
C LYS A 435 12.44 -15.99 49.73
N ARG A 436 12.30 -16.40 48.46
CA ARG A 436 12.43 -17.79 48.01
C ARG A 436 13.89 -18.22 47.82
N ILE A 437 14.78 -17.35 47.33
CA ILE A 437 16.23 -17.63 47.22
C ILE A 437 16.85 -17.94 48.60
N GLN A 438 16.26 -17.40 49.66
CA GLN A 438 16.68 -17.68 51.04
C GLN A 438 16.08 -18.98 51.61
N ASP A 439 15.26 -19.71 50.86
CA ASP A 439 14.73 -21.01 51.26
C ASP A 439 15.77 -22.11 50.96
N PRO A 440 16.39 -22.71 51.99
CA PRO A 440 17.43 -23.73 51.81
C PRO A 440 16.92 -25.06 51.26
N HIS A 441 15.61 -25.20 51.01
CA HIS A 441 14.99 -26.42 50.51
C HIS A 441 14.75 -26.47 48.99
N LEU A 442 15.08 -25.41 48.24
CA LEU A 442 14.93 -25.39 46.78
C LEU A 442 16.10 -26.12 46.08
N SER A 443 15.78 -27.00 45.13
CA SER A 443 16.80 -27.64 44.28
C SER A 443 17.44 -26.64 43.31
N ASP A 444 18.71 -26.86 42.93
CA ASP A 444 19.47 -25.99 42.00
C ASP A 444 18.74 -25.74 40.67
N LEU A 445 17.95 -26.72 40.22
CA LEU A 445 17.20 -26.64 38.97
C LEU A 445 15.86 -25.90 39.10
N ASN A 446 15.13 -26.08 40.21
CA ASN A 446 13.92 -25.27 40.49
C ASN A 446 14.30 -23.79 40.64
N TRP A 447 15.44 -23.51 41.27
CA TRP A 447 16.00 -22.16 41.37
C TRP A 447 16.27 -21.56 39.97
N LEU A 448 16.94 -22.30 39.08
CA LEU A 448 17.23 -21.84 37.71
C LEU A 448 15.93 -21.57 36.93
N THR A 449 14.95 -22.46 37.05
CA THR A 449 13.69 -22.39 36.30
C THR A 449 12.81 -21.21 36.75
N GLN A 450 12.68 -21.00 38.06
CA GLN A 450 11.97 -19.84 38.60
C GLN A 450 12.68 -18.53 38.24
N THR A 451 14.03 -18.53 38.22
CA THR A 451 14.84 -17.37 37.78
C THR A 451 14.64 -17.07 36.29
N LEU A 452 14.58 -18.09 35.44
CA LEU A 452 14.32 -17.95 34.01
C LEU A 452 12.89 -17.46 33.73
N TYR A 453 11.90 -17.92 34.49
CA TYR A 453 10.51 -17.44 34.40
C TYR A 453 10.38 -15.97 34.82
N PHE A 454 11.09 -15.58 35.89
CA PHE A 454 11.23 -14.18 36.29
C PHE A 454 11.89 -13.34 35.18
N PHE A 455 12.90 -13.90 34.51
CA PHE A 455 13.58 -13.26 33.38
C PHE A 455 12.66 -13.07 32.17
N SER A 456 11.71 -13.98 31.92
CA SER A 456 10.69 -13.82 30.88
C SER A 456 9.72 -12.66 31.16
N ASN A 457 9.18 -12.60 32.39
CA ASN A 457 8.34 -11.47 32.80
C ASN A 457 9.10 -10.15 32.76
N TYR A 458 10.39 -10.18 33.10
CA TYR A 458 11.30 -9.05 32.93
C TYR A 458 11.46 -8.67 31.46
N LEU A 459 11.69 -9.61 30.53
CA LEU A 459 11.81 -9.33 29.09
C LEU A 459 10.50 -8.76 28.50
N THR A 460 9.34 -9.27 28.93
CA THR A 460 8.03 -8.75 28.49
C THR A 460 7.78 -7.35 29.01
N GLY A 461 7.98 -7.13 30.32
CA GLY A 461 7.96 -5.80 30.93
C GLY A 461 9.02 -4.88 30.31
N ALA A 462 10.13 -5.45 29.85
CA ALA A 462 11.22 -4.70 29.27
C ALA A 462 10.97 -4.25 27.85
N SER A 463 10.44 -5.12 27.00
CA SER A 463 9.98 -4.77 25.66
C SER A 463 8.81 -3.78 25.71
N LEU A 464 7.93 -3.89 26.72
CA LEU A 464 6.91 -2.87 26.99
C LEU A 464 7.56 -1.54 27.39
N LEU A 465 8.47 -1.52 28.36
CA LEU A 465 9.18 -0.32 28.80
C LEU A 465 10.16 0.24 27.75
N GLU A 466 10.68 -0.55 26.82
CA GLU A 466 11.53 -0.11 25.70
C GLU A 466 10.67 0.58 24.63
N LYS A 467 9.49 0.03 24.35
CA LYS A 467 8.51 0.61 23.42
C LYS A 467 7.77 1.82 24.00
N TYR A 468 7.57 1.86 25.33
CA TYR A 468 6.93 2.95 26.07
C TYR A 468 7.92 3.89 26.80
N GLY A 469 9.24 3.69 26.63
CA GLY A 469 10.26 4.74 26.76
C GLY A 469 11.15 4.84 28.01
N GLU A 470 11.38 3.80 28.83
CA GLU A 470 12.17 3.99 30.09
C GLU A 470 13.19 2.91 30.54
N LEU A 471 13.46 1.81 29.82
CA LEU A 471 14.40 0.78 30.32
C LEU A 471 15.87 0.87 29.88
N SER A 472 16.28 1.89 29.15
CA SER A 472 17.66 2.02 28.66
C SER A 472 18.68 2.47 29.73
N LYS A 473 18.40 2.35 31.03
CA LYS A 473 19.30 2.84 32.11
C LYS A 473 19.84 1.72 33.01
N ASN A 474 21.06 1.27 32.65
CA ASN A 474 22.15 0.60 33.44
C ASN A 474 22.19 -0.95 33.52
N THR A 475 23.31 -1.69 33.37
CA THR A 475 24.75 -1.36 33.21
C THR A 475 25.58 -2.64 32.88
N GLN A 476 26.19 -2.75 31.70
CA GLN A 476 27.67 -2.70 31.67
C GLN A 476 27.98 -1.22 31.81
N LYS A 477 28.95 -0.81 32.62
CA LYS A 477 29.26 0.61 32.81
C LYS A 477 29.89 1.13 31.50
N LYS A 478 29.04 1.41 30.52
CA LYS A 478 29.39 2.05 29.27
C LYS A 478 29.91 3.42 29.67
N SER A 479 31.20 3.64 29.48
CA SER A 479 31.80 4.95 29.62
C SER A 479 31.00 5.91 28.76
N ILE A 480 30.32 6.86 29.40
CA ILE A 480 29.48 7.84 28.71
C ILE A 480 30.39 8.64 27.76
N LEU A 481 30.02 8.70 26.48
CA LEU A 481 30.65 9.52 25.46
C LEU A 481 29.89 10.84 25.33
N SER A 482 30.49 11.93 25.81
CA SER A 482 29.99 13.28 25.54
C SER A 482 30.63 13.81 24.27
N ALA A 483 29.85 13.99 23.22
CA ALA A 483 30.25 14.86 22.13
C ALA A 483 30.02 16.32 22.55
N TYR A 484 30.86 17.23 22.08
CA TYR A 484 30.65 18.65 22.31
C TYR A 484 31.11 19.52 21.16
N THR A 485 30.43 20.65 21.00
CA THR A 485 30.71 21.66 19.98
C THR A 485 30.30 23.05 20.46
N TYR A 486 30.70 24.06 19.69
CA TYR A 486 30.29 25.44 19.87
C TYR A 486 29.87 26.01 18.52
N LEU A 487 28.93 26.97 18.51
CA LEU A 487 28.42 27.52 17.26
C LEU A 487 28.04 29.00 17.37
N LYS A 488 28.50 29.79 16.40
CA LYS A 488 28.07 31.16 16.17
C LYS A 488 27.85 31.36 14.68
N ASN A 489 26.71 31.95 14.30
CA ASN A 489 26.40 32.30 12.91
C ASN A 489 26.54 31.13 11.92
N GLY A 490 26.08 29.94 12.33
CA GLY A 490 26.18 28.69 11.59
C GLY A 490 25.57 28.77 10.18
N ILE A 491 24.42 29.43 10.07
CA ILE A 491 23.67 29.59 8.80
C ILE A 491 24.33 30.65 7.92
N ARG A 492 24.67 31.82 8.49
CA ARG A 492 25.25 32.96 7.77
C ARG A 492 26.58 32.60 7.12
N PHE A 493 27.38 31.80 7.81
CA PHE A 493 28.68 31.32 7.32
C PHE A 493 28.60 29.95 6.65
N ASP A 494 27.40 29.42 6.43
CA ASP A 494 27.17 28.15 5.74
C ASP A 494 28.04 26.99 6.28
N TYR A 495 28.08 26.82 7.60
CA TYR A 495 28.70 25.64 8.22
C TYR A 495 27.79 24.41 8.01
N PRO A 496 28.35 23.22 7.71
CA PRO A 496 27.59 21.96 7.69
C PRO A 496 27.32 21.45 9.12
N PHE A 497 26.85 22.33 10.00
CA PHE A 497 26.72 22.05 11.43
C PHE A 497 25.61 21.04 11.70
N LYS A 498 24.57 20.99 10.86
CA LYS A 498 23.49 20.00 10.98
C LYS A 498 24.01 18.60 10.66
N GLU A 499 24.81 18.48 9.60
CA GLU A 499 25.45 17.25 9.16
C GLU A 499 26.50 16.77 10.18
N SER A 500 27.27 17.71 10.72
CA SER A 500 28.22 17.49 11.82
C SER A 500 27.52 16.91 13.06
N ILE A 501 26.48 17.58 13.55
CA ILE A 501 25.64 17.15 14.69
C ILE A 501 25.07 15.76 14.43
N ALA A 502 24.48 15.53 13.25
CA ALA A 502 23.88 14.24 12.91
C ALA A 502 24.90 13.09 12.93
N SER A 503 26.13 13.33 12.43
CA SER A 503 27.20 12.32 12.48
C SER A 503 27.67 12.02 13.91
N ALA A 504 27.63 12.99 14.82
CA ALA A 504 28.00 12.79 16.23
C ALA A 504 26.92 12.02 17.01
N LEU A 505 25.64 12.34 16.77
CA LEU A 505 24.48 11.75 17.45
C LEU A 505 24.35 10.24 17.28
N GLU A 506 24.88 9.71 16.18
CA GLU A 506 24.92 8.29 15.83
C GLU A 506 25.60 7.43 16.91
N ILE A 507 26.55 8.00 17.65
CA ILE A 507 27.34 7.23 18.63
C ILE A 507 27.44 7.85 20.02
N CYS A 508 27.23 9.17 20.16
CA CYS A 508 27.33 9.83 21.47
C CYS A 508 26.15 9.50 22.38
N ASP A 509 26.41 9.57 23.69
CA ASP A 509 25.38 9.43 24.72
C ASP A 509 24.77 10.79 25.08
N GLU A 510 25.53 11.87 24.91
CA GLU A 510 25.04 13.25 24.93
C GLU A 510 25.85 14.13 23.97
N LEU A 511 25.22 15.17 23.43
CA LEU A 511 25.85 16.18 22.59
C LEU A 511 25.63 17.56 23.23
N ILE A 512 26.71 18.15 23.72
CA ILE A 512 26.70 19.49 24.31
C ILE A 512 26.95 20.53 23.20
N ILE A 513 26.07 21.52 23.09
CA ILE A 513 26.23 22.60 22.12
C ILE A 513 26.16 23.94 22.83
N CYS A 514 27.30 24.64 22.91
CA CYS A 514 27.33 26.03 23.35
C CYS A 514 27.09 26.96 22.16
N TYR A 515 25.98 27.70 22.14
CA TYR A 515 25.67 28.60 21.04
C TYR A 515 25.76 30.06 21.48
N ALA A 516 26.31 30.90 20.60
CA ALA A 516 26.50 32.31 20.89
C ALA A 516 25.15 33.05 20.96
N THR A 517 24.89 33.76 22.06
CA THR A 517 23.65 34.54 22.25
C THR A 517 23.59 35.79 21.39
N ASP A 518 24.72 36.24 20.84
CA ASP A 518 24.82 37.32 19.84
C ASP A 518 24.95 36.79 18.41
N SER A 519 24.43 35.59 18.12
CA SER A 519 24.29 35.16 16.73
C SER A 519 23.32 36.10 15.99
N GLU A 520 23.71 36.54 14.80
CA GLU A 520 22.98 37.50 13.95
C GLU A 520 22.07 36.81 12.92
N ASP A 521 21.92 35.48 13.02
CA ASP A 521 21.13 34.66 12.11
C ASP A 521 20.22 33.69 12.86
N GLU A 522 19.47 32.86 12.13
CA GLU A 522 18.52 31.89 12.69
C GLU A 522 19.20 30.65 13.29
N THR A 523 20.52 30.64 13.48
CA THR A 523 21.24 29.49 14.04
C THR A 523 20.71 29.06 15.41
N PRO A 524 20.45 29.95 16.38
CA PRO A 524 19.88 29.55 17.66
C PRO A 524 18.51 28.87 17.53
N ALA A 525 17.65 29.36 16.62
CA ALA A 525 16.34 28.76 16.37
C ALA A 525 16.48 27.37 15.75
N ALA A 526 17.38 27.20 14.77
CA ALA A 526 17.66 25.90 14.16
C ALA A 526 18.22 24.88 15.16
N LEU A 527 19.04 25.32 16.11
CA LEU A 527 19.54 24.45 17.19
C LEU A 527 18.41 24.06 18.16
N GLN A 528 17.54 25.00 18.55
CA GLN A 528 16.38 24.74 19.41
C GLN A 528 15.43 23.72 18.79
N GLU A 529 15.19 23.83 17.47
CA GLU A 529 14.40 22.86 16.72
C GLU A 529 15.04 21.48 16.77
N LEU A 530 16.34 21.36 16.49
CA LEU A 530 17.06 20.08 16.57
C LEU A 530 16.98 19.48 17.98
N ALA A 531 17.18 20.28 19.02
CA ALA A 531 17.10 19.81 20.40
C ALA A 531 15.69 19.40 20.84
N SER A 532 14.65 19.94 20.21
CA SER A 532 13.26 19.50 20.45
C SER A 532 12.96 18.12 19.87
N GLN A 533 13.73 17.70 18.85
CA GLN A 533 13.58 16.44 18.14
C GLN A 533 14.49 15.34 18.69
N GLU A 534 15.63 15.71 19.29
CA GLU A 534 16.64 14.76 19.80
C GLU A 534 17.03 15.06 21.25
N ALA A 535 16.67 14.15 22.15
CA ALA A 535 16.88 14.29 23.59
C ALA A 535 18.37 14.28 24.01
N LYS A 536 19.26 13.74 23.18
CA LYS A 536 20.72 13.77 23.44
C LYS A 536 21.33 15.17 23.33
N ILE A 537 20.70 16.09 22.60
CA ILE A 537 21.22 17.45 22.38
C ILE A 537 20.93 18.31 23.62
N LYS A 538 21.98 18.90 24.20
CA LYS A 538 21.88 19.84 25.31
C LYS A 538 22.44 21.18 24.87
N LEU A 539 21.57 22.17 24.78
CA LEU A 539 21.92 23.52 24.37
C LEU A 539 22.25 24.39 25.57
N PHE A 540 23.36 25.12 25.49
CA PHE A 540 23.75 26.11 26.48
C PHE A 540 24.01 27.46 25.79
N PRO A 541 23.32 28.54 26.20
CA PRO A 541 23.63 29.87 25.69
C PRO A 541 25.01 30.31 26.21
N SER A 542 25.85 30.83 25.32
CA SER A 542 27.21 31.30 25.62
C SER A 542 27.33 32.81 25.39
N GLU A 543 27.86 33.52 26.40
CA GLU A 543 28.19 34.94 26.34
C GLU A 543 29.69 35.19 26.04
N VAL A 544 30.50 34.13 25.88
CA VAL A 544 31.96 34.20 25.65
C VAL A 544 32.29 35.12 24.47
N TRP A 545 31.47 35.06 23.42
CA TRP A 545 31.62 35.83 22.19
C TRP A 545 31.37 37.34 22.35
N LYS A 546 30.56 37.75 23.33
CA LYS A 546 30.34 39.18 23.65
C LYS A 546 31.43 39.74 24.55
N GLN A 547 31.92 38.91 25.47
CA GLN A 547 32.83 39.33 26.55
C GLN A 547 34.30 39.39 26.12
N ASN A 548 34.67 38.68 25.06
CA ASN A 548 36.06 38.59 24.60
C ASN A 548 36.17 39.08 23.17
N LYS A 549 36.87 40.21 22.97
CA LYS A 549 37.18 40.74 21.63
C LYS A 549 38.65 40.52 21.33
N GLY A 550 38.89 39.64 20.35
CA GLY A 550 40.07 39.59 19.48
C GLY A 550 41.45 39.57 20.14
N HIS A 551 42.05 38.38 20.26
CA HIS A 551 43.49 38.13 20.22
C HIS A 551 43.74 36.65 19.87
N GLU A 552 44.40 36.39 18.73
CA GLU A 552 44.87 35.05 18.31
C GLU A 552 43.83 33.90 18.34
N GLY A 553 42.54 34.19 18.10
CA GLY A 553 41.49 33.16 18.11
C GLY A 553 41.08 32.66 19.50
N GLU A 554 41.51 33.34 20.58
CA GLU A 554 41.25 32.94 21.97
C GLU A 554 39.76 32.72 22.29
N VAL A 555 38.88 33.53 21.71
CA VAL A 555 37.43 33.42 21.91
C VAL A 555 36.88 32.05 21.47
N ILE A 556 37.47 31.45 20.43
CA ILE A 556 37.08 30.13 19.91
C ILE A 556 37.46 29.05 20.91
N ARG A 557 38.66 29.14 21.49
CA ARG A 557 39.13 28.23 22.55
C ARG A 557 38.28 28.33 23.80
N LEU A 558 37.98 29.54 24.26
CA LEU A 558 37.12 29.75 25.42
C LEU A 558 35.72 29.16 25.21
N ALA A 559 35.15 29.30 24.00
CA ALA A 559 33.86 28.69 23.67
C ALA A 559 33.91 27.15 23.65
N ALA A 560 35.00 26.57 23.13
CA ALA A 560 35.22 25.12 23.15
C ALA A 560 35.40 24.58 24.59
N GLU A 561 36.12 25.29 25.44
CA GLU A 561 36.32 24.95 26.85
C GLU A 561 35.04 25.08 27.66
N GLU A 562 34.21 26.09 27.39
CA GLU A 562 32.89 26.23 28.00
C GLU A 562 31.98 25.05 27.64
N ALA A 563 31.91 24.66 26.37
CA ALA A 563 31.17 23.47 25.94
C ALA A 563 31.71 22.18 26.59
N MET A 564 33.03 22.05 26.66
CA MET A 564 33.69 20.91 27.30
C MET A 564 33.33 20.80 28.80
N ALA A 565 33.18 21.94 29.51
CA ALA A 565 32.87 21.96 30.93
C ALA A 565 31.48 21.41 31.29
N TYR A 566 30.50 21.50 30.37
CA TYR A 566 29.15 20.98 30.58
C TYR A 566 29.02 19.46 30.37
N CYS A 567 30.02 18.83 29.72
CA CYS A 567 30.02 17.40 29.47
C CYS A 567 29.97 16.61 30.80
N GLN A 568 29.29 15.46 30.82
CA GLN A 568 29.17 14.53 31.95
C GLN A 568 29.84 13.17 31.72
N GLY A 569 30.23 12.88 30.47
CA GLY A 569 30.89 11.66 30.04
C GLY A 569 32.37 11.52 30.40
N GLU A 570 32.80 10.28 30.57
CA GLU A 570 34.20 9.94 30.82
C GLU A 570 35.07 10.24 29.58
N TRP A 571 34.53 9.93 28.40
CA TRP A 571 35.13 10.27 27.12
C TRP A 571 34.50 11.53 26.55
N LEU A 572 35.35 12.46 26.14
CA LEU A 572 34.98 13.75 25.55
C LEU A 572 35.40 13.75 24.08
N TRP A 573 34.44 13.95 23.19
CA TRP A 573 34.64 13.99 21.76
C TRP A 573 34.33 15.39 21.21
N HIS A 574 35.38 16.14 20.86
CA HIS A 574 35.23 17.44 20.22
C HIS A 574 34.83 17.22 18.76
N VAL A 575 33.75 17.86 18.32
CA VAL A 575 33.25 17.80 16.94
C VAL A 575 33.01 19.23 16.48
N GLN A 576 33.84 19.76 15.58
CA GLN A 576 33.62 21.14 15.08
C GLN A 576 32.48 21.19 14.05
N ALA A 577 31.86 22.35 13.91
CA ALA A 577 30.67 22.54 13.06
C ALA A 577 30.92 22.32 11.56
N ASP A 578 32.17 22.29 11.10
CA ASP A 578 32.61 21.93 9.74
C ASP A 578 33.26 20.55 9.65
N GLU A 579 33.20 19.73 10.70
CA GLU A 579 33.70 18.37 10.74
C GLU A 579 32.55 17.36 10.70
N VAL A 580 32.60 16.44 9.74
CA VAL A 580 31.64 15.34 9.61
C VAL A 580 32.39 14.02 9.57
N TYR A 581 31.86 13.00 10.21
CA TYR A 581 32.50 11.68 10.32
C TYR A 581 31.82 10.67 9.40
N HIS A 582 32.59 9.84 8.70
CA HIS A 582 32.05 8.81 7.82
C HIS A 582 31.47 7.63 8.61
N GLU A 583 30.35 7.05 8.16
CA GLU A 583 29.64 5.98 8.86
C GLU A 583 30.53 4.75 9.16
N THR A 584 31.50 4.46 8.29
CA THR A 584 32.49 3.39 8.50
C THR A 584 33.48 3.70 9.62
N ASP A 585 33.84 4.97 9.81
CA ASP A 585 34.80 5.39 10.82
C ASP A 585 34.13 5.54 12.19
N LEU A 586 32.83 5.88 12.22
CA LEU A 586 32.01 5.83 13.45
C LEU A 586 31.88 4.41 14.01
N LYS A 587 31.77 3.40 13.14
CA LYS A 587 31.80 1.98 13.56
C LYS A 587 33.12 1.63 14.25
N LYS A 588 34.25 2.00 13.64
CA LYS A 588 35.58 1.82 14.25
C LYS A 588 35.70 2.54 15.59
N LEU A 589 35.11 3.74 15.70
CA LEU A 589 35.15 4.53 16.92
C LEU A 589 34.35 3.87 18.06
N LYS A 590 33.17 3.30 17.77
CA LYS A 590 32.40 2.48 18.70
C LYS A 590 33.24 1.30 19.22
N ASP A 591 33.93 0.58 18.34
CA ASP A 591 34.81 -0.55 18.72
C ASP A 591 36.00 -0.11 19.59
N VAL A 592 36.58 1.06 19.30
CA VAL A 592 37.67 1.62 20.12
C VAL A 592 37.19 1.96 21.52
N LEU A 593 36.01 2.57 21.67
CA LEU A 593 35.45 2.94 22.98
C LEU A 593 35.14 1.71 23.84
N LEU A 594 34.65 0.62 23.23
CA LEU A 594 34.42 -0.66 23.92
C LEU A 594 35.73 -1.31 24.39
N ALA A 595 36.82 -1.10 23.67
CA ALA A 595 38.15 -1.66 23.99
C ALA A 595 39.07 -0.70 24.76
N ALA A 596 38.62 0.53 25.04
CA ALA A 596 39.48 1.63 25.47
C ALA A 596 40.09 1.39 26.87
N ASP A 597 39.33 0.76 27.78
CA ASP A 597 39.79 0.47 29.14
C ASP A 597 40.89 -0.59 29.20
N ALA A 598 40.94 -1.51 28.24
CA ALA A 598 41.99 -2.53 28.16
C ALA A 598 43.35 -1.97 27.70
N ARG A 599 43.38 -0.77 27.10
CA ARG A 599 44.54 -0.24 26.36
C ARG A 599 45.29 0.88 27.07
N GLN A 600 44.88 1.31 28.27
CA GLN A 600 45.50 2.41 29.04
C GLN A 600 45.79 3.67 28.19
N THR A 601 44.85 4.12 27.36
CA THR A 601 45.01 5.32 26.51
C THR A 601 44.17 6.48 27.06
N ASP A 602 44.71 7.69 27.04
CA ASP A 602 44.06 8.90 27.58
C ASP A 602 43.52 9.84 26.49
N ALA A 603 44.11 9.81 25.29
CA ALA A 603 43.66 10.62 24.17
C ALA A 603 43.94 9.94 22.82
N TYR A 604 43.10 10.22 21.84
CA TYR A 604 43.21 9.69 20.48
C TYR A 604 43.32 10.82 19.45
N ARG A 605 44.30 10.69 18.56
CA ARG A 605 44.46 11.54 17.39
C ARG A 605 43.80 10.90 16.17
N PHE A 606 43.01 11.67 15.46
CA PHE A 606 42.34 11.24 14.23
C PHE A 606 43.05 11.85 13.02
N LYS A 607 42.90 11.22 11.85
CA LYS A 607 43.38 11.76 10.57
C LYS A 607 42.36 12.76 10.03
N ILE A 608 42.78 13.94 9.59
CA ILE A 608 41.90 14.96 9.02
C ILE A 608 42.06 15.01 7.50
N LEU A 609 40.94 15.13 6.79
CA LEU A 609 40.85 15.33 5.35
C LEU A 609 40.30 16.74 5.11
N HIS A 610 41.18 17.66 4.71
CA HIS A 610 40.81 19.05 4.46
C HIS A 610 40.33 19.22 3.02
N PHE A 611 39.04 19.43 2.83
CA PHE A 611 38.50 19.80 1.53
C PHE A 611 38.65 21.29 1.28
N TYR A 612 38.98 21.66 0.05
CA TYR A 612 39.35 23.03 -0.33
C TYR A 612 38.74 23.43 -1.66
N ALA A 613 38.08 24.60 -1.70
CA ALA A 613 37.32 25.15 -2.83
C ALA A 613 36.06 24.36 -3.19
N ASP A 614 36.17 23.06 -3.43
CA ASP A 614 35.07 22.19 -3.79
C ASP A 614 35.11 20.88 -2.97
N TYR A 615 34.13 20.00 -3.20
CA TYR A 615 34.03 18.73 -2.48
C TYR A 615 34.95 17.64 -3.04
N GLN A 616 35.64 17.85 -4.16
CA GLN A 616 36.51 16.85 -4.80
C GLN A 616 38.00 17.13 -4.59
N THR A 617 38.36 18.33 -4.15
CA THR A 617 39.74 18.78 -3.99
C THR A 617 40.13 18.72 -2.51
N LEU A 618 41.23 18.01 -2.24
CA LEU A 618 41.84 17.85 -0.92
C LEU A 618 43.17 18.57 -0.83
N ILE A 619 43.48 19.04 0.38
CA ILE A 619 44.85 19.40 0.74
C ILE A 619 45.66 18.11 0.95
N SER A 620 46.70 17.94 0.15
CA SER A 620 47.61 16.79 0.21
C SER A 620 48.44 16.75 1.50
N GLU A 621 48.98 15.57 1.84
CA GLU A 621 49.80 15.39 3.04
C GLU A 621 51.10 16.22 3.05
N SER A 622 51.65 16.57 1.88
CA SER A 622 52.86 17.41 1.75
C SER A 622 52.63 18.86 2.19
N ALA A 623 51.38 19.31 2.29
CA ALA A 623 51.02 20.66 2.73
C ALA A 623 51.32 20.96 4.20
N GLN A 624 51.82 19.98 4.97
CA GLN A 624 52.36 20.21 6.32
C GLN A 624 53.46 21.27 6.33
N GLU A 625 54.26 21.36 5.26
CA GLU A 625 55.35 22.34 5.12
C GLU A 625 54.86 23.79 5.13
N ILE A 626 53.61 24.01 4.69
CA ILE A 626 52.95 25.32 4.66
C ILE A 626 51.88 25.46 5.75
N GLY A 627 51.90 24.59 6.77
CA GLY A 627 51.13 24.75 8.01
C GLY A 627 49.78 24.00 8.08
N TRP A 628 49.45 23.13 7.12
CA TRP A 628 48.24 22.30 7.19
C TRP A 628 48.48 21.02 7.99
N TYR A 629 47.80 20.88 9.13
CA TYR A 629 47.95 19.72 10.00
C TYR A 629 47.19 18.51 9.44
N GLN A 630 47.72 17.30 9.65
CA GLN A 630 47.13 16.06 9.11
C GLN A 630 46.51 15.16 10.19
N ARG A 631 46.77 15.46 11.47
CA ARG A 631 46.19 14.77 12.62
C ARG A 631 45.91 15.73 13.77
N CYS A 632 44.79 15.55 14.44
CA CYS A 632 44.40 16.34 15.62
C CYS A 632 43.78 15.46 16.71
N ILE A 633 43.91 15.87 17.97
CA ILE A 633 43.25 15.21 19.11
C ILE A 633 41.78 15.62 19.11
N ARG A 634 40.88 14.63 18.98
CA ARG A 634 39.43 14.83 19.02
C ARG A 634 38.73 14.04 20.10
N LEU A 635 39.28 12.90 20.53
CA LEU A 635 38.70 12.07 21.59
C LEU A 635 39.66 11.96 22.77
N THR A 636 39.19 12.27 23.97
CA THR A 636 40.05 12.37 25.17
C THR A 636 39.30 11.93 26.42
N ARG A 637 40.01 11.45 27.43
CA ARG A 637 39.46 11.25 28.77
C ARG A 637 39.31 12.61 29.45
N ARG A 638 38.19 12.81 30.13
CA ARG A 638 37.90 14.01 30.92
C ARG A 638 39.09 14.41 31.81
N GLY A 639 39.52 15.66 31.69
CA GLY A 639 40.60 16.23 32.50
C GLY A 639 42.02 15.82 32.10
N LYS A 640 42.21 15.15 30.96
CA LYS A 640 43.56 14.76 30.47
C LYS A 640 44.14 15.71 29.43
N THR A 641 43.32 16.58 28.85
CA THR A 641 43.70 17.45 27.75
C THR A 641 43.14 18.85 27.92
N GLN A 642 43.74 19.81 27.24
CA GLN A 642 43.28 21.19 27.12
C GLN A 642 43.37 21.65 25.66
N HIS A 643 42.48 22.57 25.26
CA HIS A 643 42.50 23.17 23.92
C HIS A 643 43.69 24.14 23.79
N ILE A 644 44.20 24.29 22.58
CA ILE A 644 45.27 25.26 22.27
C ILE A 644 44.82 26.23 21.18
N LYS A 645 45.32 27.48 21.26
CA LYS A 645 45.08 28.55 20.28
C LYS A 645 43.59 28.77 19.99
N ASP A 646 43.13 28.40 18.79
CA ASP A 646 41.77 28.54 18.26
C ASP A 646 40.96 27.22 18.35
N ALA A 647 41.34 26.33 19.27
CA ALA A 647 40.74 24.99 19.45
C ALA A 647 40.82 24.07 18.22
N TRP A 648 41.75 24.32 17.28
CA TRP A 648 42.01 23.40 16.17
C TRP A 648 42.43 21.99 16.63
N THR A 649 43.10 21.86 17.79
CA THR A 649 43.42 20.60 18.45
C THR A 649 43.54 20.79 19.96
N GLN A 650 43.76 19.68 20.67
CA GLN A 650 44.09 19.65 22.08
C GLN A 650 45.53 19.17 22.30
N ILE A 651 46.08 19.44 23.48
CA ILE A 651 47.33 18.88 24.01
C ILE A 651 47.06 18.20 25.34
N LEU A 652 47.94 17.28 25.76
CA LEU A 652 47.87 16.71 27.11
C LEU A 652 48.07 17.80 28.16
N ASP A 653 47.31 17.71 29.25
CA ASP A 653 47.47 18.62 30.39
C ASP A 653 48.89 18.44 30.97
N PRO A 654 49.71 19.51 31.03
CA PRO A 654 51.04 19.45 31.63
C PRO A 654 51.06 18.94 33.08
N LYS A 655 49.93 19.06 33.80
CA LYS A 655 49.75 18.61 35.19
C LYS A 655 49.33 17.15 35.31
N ALA A 656 48.89 16.52 34.22
CA ALA A 656 48.41 15.14 34.19
C ALA A 656 48.92 14.39 32.95
N PRO A 657 50.18 13.89 32.94
CA PRO A 657 50.74 13.21 31.79
C PRO A 657 49.90 11.98 31.42
N GLY A 658 49.54 11.87 30.14
CA GLY A 658 48.72 10.78 29.60
C GLY A 658 49.31 10.17 28.32
N LYS A 659 48.71 9.08 27.83
CA LYS A 659 49.13 8.40 26.59
C LYS A 659 48.22 8.79 25.43
N ILE A 660 48.83 9.27 24.34
CA ILE A 660 48.15 9.54 23.06
C ILE A 660 48.35 8.35 22.11
N ARG A 661 47.31 8.00 21.36
CA ARG A 661 47.39 7.01 20.27
C ARG A 661 46.74 7.52 18.99
N ASP A 662 47.31 7.15 17.84
CA ASP A 662 46.73 7.47 16.53
C ASP A 662 45.69 6.43 16.14
N LEU A 663 44.58 6.91 15.57
CA LEU A 663 43.53 6.09 14.97
C LEU A 663 43.34 6.47 13.51
N GLU A 664 43.12 5.45 12.68
CA GLU A 664 42.72 5.58 11.27
C GLU A 664 41.20 5.84 11.15
N ILE A 665 40.74 6.82 11.92
CA ILE A 665 39.42 7.44 11.87
C ILE A 665 39.61 8.77 11.14
N ARG A 666 38.81 9.00 10.10
CA ARG A 666 38.93 10.17 9.24
C ARG A 666 37.90 11.24 9.64
N ILE A 667 38.38 12.46 9.81
CA ILE A 667 37.58 13.67 9.94
C ILE A 667 37.44 14.27 8.55
N PHE A 668 36.21 14.37 8.03
CA PHE A 668 35.97 15.09 6.79
C PHE A 668 35.71 16.54 7.13
N HIS A 669 36.69 17.40 6.87
CA HIS A 669 36.66 18.79 7.27
C HIS A 669 36.37 19.70 6.08
N TYR A 670 35.20 20.35 6.11
CA TYR A 670 34.66 21.19 5.04
C TYR A 670 34.86 22.68 5.30
N GLY A 671 35.84 23.04 6.11
CA GLY A 671 36.09 24.42 6.53
C GLY A 671 36.43 25.40 5.39
N HIS A 672 36.72 24.92 4.17
CA HIS A 672 37.05 25.75 3.00
C HIS A 672 36.19 25.46 1.76
N VAL A 673 35.04 24.79 1.94
CA VAL A 673 34.11 24.43 0.85
C VAL A 673 32.72 25.00 1.11
N ARG A 674 32.38 26.09 0.41
CA ARG A 674 31.12 26.83 0.56
C ARG A 674 30.81 27.61 -0.72
N GLU A 675 29.61 28.16 -0.81
CA GLU A 675 29.32 29.22 -1.79
C GLU A 675 30.30 30.40 -1.61
N HIS A 676 30.70 31.03 -2.71
CA HIS A 676 31.81 31.98 -2.75
C HIS A 676 31.61 33.18 -1.82
N GLU A 677 30.39 33.72 -1.76
CA GLU A 677 30.03 34.84 -0.90
C GLU A 677 29.93 34.44 0.59
N ALA A 678 29.45 33.24 0.89
CA ALA A 678 29.54 32.67 2.24
C ALA A 678 31.00 32.44 2.68
N MET A 679 31.85 31.95 1.77
CA MET A 679 33.28 31.75 2.05
C MET A 679 34.00 33.08 2.29
N ARG A 680 33.70 34.12 1.50
CA ARG A 680 34.20 35.48 1.70
C ARG A 680 33.83 35.99 3.09
N ARG A 681 32.54 35.97 3.45
CA ARG A 681 32.04 36.41 4.76
C ARG A 681 32.70 35.66 5.92
N LYS A 682 32.89 34.34 5.78
CA LYS A 682 33.57 33.52 6.80
C LYS A 682 35.04 33.89 6.93
N ALA A 683 35.77 34.02 5.82
CA ALA A 683 37.18 34.43 5.83
C ALA A 683 37.36 35.82 6.47
N SER A 684 36.49 36.76 6.11
CA SER A 684 36.44 38.10 6.67
C SER A 684 36.21 38.10 8.18
N TYR A 685 35.26 37.29 8.65
CA TYR A 685 34.98 37.14 10.07
C TYR A 685 36.14 36.51 10.83
N MET A 686 36.79 35.48 10.27
CA MET A 686 37.93 34.84 10.92
C MET A 686 39.10 35.82 11.11
N GLU A 687 39.41 36.69 10.13
CA GLU A 687 40.48 37.69 10.27
C GLU A 687 40.29 38.62 11.48
N GLN A 688 39.04 39.00 11.80
CA GLN A 688 38.69 39.80 12.98
C GLN A 688 39.00 39.09 14.31
N LEU A 689 39.03 37.77 14.32
CA LEU A 689 39.27 36.98 15.55
C LEU A 689 40.76 36.84 15.87
N TYR A 690 41.66 36.99 14.89
CA TYR A 690 43.11 36.88 15.09
C TYR A 690 43.80 38.22 15.27
N ALA A 691 43.30 39.30 14.65
CA ALA A 691 43.90 40.64 14.76
C ALA A 691 42.81 41.74 14.89
N PRO A 692 43.05 42.79 15.70
CA PRO A 692 42.16 43.95 15.75
C PRO A 692 42.21 44.69 14.40
N LEU A 693 41.08 44.73 13.71
CA LEU A 693 40.94 45.44 12.44
C LEU A 693 40.56 46.92 12.69
N PRO A 694 41.08 47.88 11.89
CA PRO A 694 40.66 49.28 11.93
C PRO A 694 39.13 49.47 11.79
N GLU A 695 38.56 50.54 12.36
CA GLU A 695 37.11 50.84 12.27
C GLU A 695 36.62 51.06 10.82
N ASP A 696 37.52 51.43 9.91
CA ASP A 696 37.30 51.67 8.48
C ASP A 696 37.75 50.50 7.58
N PHE A 697 38.08 49.35 8.17
CA PHE A 697 38.59 48.21 7.42
C PHE A 697 37.48 47.52 6.60
N GLU A 698 37.52 47.74 5.28
CA GLU A 698 36.65 47.06 4.32
C GLU A 698 37.17 45.63 4.08
N VAL A 699 36.54 44.65 4.74
CA VAL A 699 37.00 43.26 4.71
C VAL A 699 36.69 42.62 3.36
N CYS A 700 37.75 42.20 2.64
CA CYS A 700 37.73 41.53 1.33
C CYS A 700 36.59 42.01 0.38
N PRO A 701 36.79 43.10 -0.38
CA PRO A 701 35.79 43.67 -1.29
C PRO A 701 35.13 42.62 -2.20
N GLU A 702 33.86 42.83 -2.59
CA GLU A 702 33.15 41.96 -3.53
C GLU A 702 34.04 41.68 -4.77
N GLY A 703 34.23 40.39 -5.08
CA GLY A 703 35.08 39.94 -6.20
C GLY A 703 36.58 39.79 -5.92
N ARG A 704 37.08 39.99 -4.70
CA ARG A 704 38.52 39.85 -4.36
C ARG A 704 38.92 38.59 -3.58
N PHE A 705 37.98 37.74 -3.17
CA PHE A 705 38.32 36.45 -2.57
C PHE A 705 38.81 35.49 -3.65
N SER A 706 39.93 34.79 -3.42
CA SER A 706 40.45 33.76 -4.31
C SER A 706 40.97 32.56 -3.51
N TYR A 707 40.80 31.38 -4.09
CA TYR A 707 41.32 30.11 -3.59
C TYR A 707 42.81 29.89 -3.94
N ASP A 708 43.47 30.79 -4.66
CA ASP A 708 44.88 30.67 -5.10
C ASP A 708 45.92 30.73 -3.95
N ARG A 709 45.48 30.80 -2.69
CA ARG A 709 46.34 30.87 -1.49
C ARG A 709 47.06 29.55 -1.20
N VAL A 710 46.57 28.42 -1.72
CA VAL A 710 47.22 27.11 -1.63
C VAL A 710 47.82 26.77 -2.99
N PRO A 711 49.15 26.62 -3.12
CA PRO A 711 49.76 26.22 -4.38
C PRO A 711 49.23 24.87 -4.89
N GLU A 712 49.04 24.74 -6.19
CA GLU A 712 48.49 23.53 -6.85
C GLU A 712 49.28 22.26 -6.52
N ALA A 713 50.60 22.37 -6.28
CA ALA A 713 51.46 21.27 -5.85
C ALA A 713 51.07 20.63 -4.50
N TYR A 714 50.21 21.30 -3.72
CA TYR A 714 49.69 20.82 -2.44
C TYR A 714 48.23 20.37 -2.51
N LEU A 715 47.61 20.35 -3.69
CA LEU A 715 46.23 19.91 -3.90
C LEU A 715 46.19 18.52 -4.56
N GLU A 716 45.25 17.67 -4.14
CA GLU A 716 45.01 16.36 -4.73
C GLU A 716 43.51 16.08 -4.90
N THR A 717 43.14 15.18 -5.82
CA THR A 717 41.73 14.80 -6.04
C THR A 717 41.31 13.68 -5.10
N PHE A 718 40.20 13.88 -4.38
CA PHE A 718 39.58 12.88 -3.53
C PHE A 718 38.96 11.75 -4.34
N GLN A 719 39.34 10.51 -4.03
CA GLN A 719 38.85 9.29 -4.71
C GLN A 719 37.88 8.46 -3.85
N GLY A 720 37.50 8.95 -2.67
CA GLY A 720 36.64 8.22 -1.73
C GLY A 720 35.17 8.65 -1.77
N SER A 721 34.37 8.10 -0.86
CA SER A 721 33.01 8.56 -0.57
C SER A 721 32.98 9.57 0.56
N HIS A 722 32.14 10.59 0.42
CA HIS A 722 31.82 11.50 1.53
C HIS A 722 30.85 10.83 2.52
N PRO A 723 30.82 11.28 3.80
CA PRO A 723 29.87 10.83 4.79
C PRO A 723 28.43 10.94 4.28
N VAL A 724 27.58 9.96 4.63
CA VAL A 724 26.18 9.91 4.16
C VAL A 724 25.42 11.23 4.41
N TRP A 725 25.67 11.90 5.53
CA TRP A 725 25.04 13.18 5.90
C TRP A 725 25.34 14.33 4.93
N MET A 726 26.50 14.30 4.27
CA MET A 726 26.92 15.35 3.34
C MET A 726 26.34 15.21 1.94
N ARG A 727 25.69 14.08 1.61
CA ARG A 727 25.21 13.78 0.25
C ARG A 727 24.29 14.87 -0.30
N GLN A 728 23.36 15.38 0.51
CA GLN A 728 22.40 16.41 0.09
C GLN A 728 23.11 17.74 -0.20
N ARG A 729 24.00 18.17 0.70
CA ARG A 729 24.76 19.43 0.57
C ARG A 729 25.70 19.40 -0.63
N ILE A 730 26.40 18.29 -0.86
CA ILE A 730 27.28 18.09 -2.03
C ILE A 730 26.46 18.13 -3.33
N ALA A 731 25.31 17.44 -3.36
CA ALA A 731 24.45 17.45 -4.53
C ALA A 731 23.94 18.87 -4.85
N ARG A 732 23.54 19.64 -3.84
CA ARG A 732 23.12 21.04 -3.99
C ARG A 732 24.24 21.93 -4.55
N SER A 733 25.47 21.78 -4.09
CA SER A 733 26.62 22.57 -4.60
C SER A 733 26.99 22.22 -6.04
N ALA A 734 26.94 20.94 -6.42
CA ALA A 734 27.13 20.52 -7.80
C ALA A 734 26.11 21.15 -8.76
N LEU A 735 24.91 21.49 -8.26
CA LEU A 735 23.85 22.18 -8.98
C LEU A 735 23.98 23.71 -8.95
N GLN A 736 24.64 24.28 -7.94
CA GLN A 736 24.87 25.73 -7.79
C GLN A 736 26.02 26.25 -8.66
N HIS A 737 27.05 25.44 -8.96
CA HIS A 737 28.08 25.80 -9.94
C HIS A 737 27.52 26.00 -11.37
N LEU A 738 26.30 25.52 -11.63
CA LEU A 738 25.55 25.74 -12.87
C LEU A 738 24.62 26.98 -12.82
N ALA A 739 24.51 27.68 -11.68
CA ALA A 739 23.43 28.62 -11.37
C ALA A 739 23.78 30.13 -11.48
N LEU A 740 24.92 30.52 -12.05
CA LEU A 740 25.27 31.94 -12.27
C LEU A 740 24.64 32.58 -13.53
N LEU A 741 23.53 32.03 -14.02
CA LEU A 741 22.71 32.61 -15.09
C LEU A 741 21.26 32.76 -14.61
N PRO A 742 20.51 33.80 -15.04
CA PRO A 742 19.10 33.94 -14.70
C PRO A 742 18.34 32.71 -15.18
N ARG A 743 17.89 31.88 -14.23
CA ARG A 743 17.31 30.57 -14.53
C ARG A 743 15.78 30.67 -14.62
N LYS A 744 15.21 30.00 -15.63
CA LYS A 744 13.75 29.82 -15.74
C LYS A 744 13.25 29.01 -14.53
N PRO A 745 12.06 29.29 -13.97
CA PRO A 745 11.45 28.45 -12.93
C PRO A 745 11.28 27.02 -13.43
N LYS A 746 11.54 26.06 -12.57
CA LYS A 746 11.46 24.63 -12.86
C LYS A 746 10.06 24.11 -12.60
N VAL A 747 9.54 23.35 -13.55
CA VAL A 747 8.26 22.64 -13.41
C VAL A 747 8.52 21.15 -13.52
N LEU A 748 8.18 20.39 -12.47
CA LEU A 748 8.25 18.93 -12.49
C LEU A 748 6.88 18.34 -12.85
N VAL A 749 6.78 17.80 -14.06
CA VAL A 749 5.59 17.12 -14.56
C VAL A 749 5.66 15.63 -14.22
N ILE A 750 4.63 15.12 -13.54
CA ILE A 750 4.45 13.69 -13.26
C ILE A 750 3.32 13.17 -14.15
N SER A 751 3.69 12.38 -15.14
CA SER A 751 2.75 11.85 -16.14
C SER A 751 3.38 10.70 -16.94
N ARG A 752 2.61 10.14 -17.88
CA ARG A 752 3.10 9.26 -18.94
C ARG A 752 4.17 9.97 -19.79
N HIS A 753 5.17 9.22 -20.25
CA HIS A 753 6.21 9.75 -21.14
C HIS A 753 5.60 10.41 -22.38
N HIS A 754 6.07 11.61 -22.73
CA HIS A 754 5.50 12.41 -23.82
C HIS A 754 5.70 11.78 -25.22
N GLN A 755 6.59 10.80 -25.39
CA GLN A 755 6.70 10.10 -26.69
C GLN A 755 5.66 8.99 -26.88
N ILE A 756 4.88 8.67 -25.85
CA ILE A 756 3.80 7.68 -25.98
C ILE A 756 2.73 8.25 -26.92
N LYS A 757 2.46 7.51 -28.01
CA LYS A 757 1.51 7.89 -29.06
C LYS A 757 0.03 7.74 -28.66
N LYS A 758 -0.32 7.99 -27.39
CA LYS A 758 -1.70 7.92 -26.87
C LYS A 758 -1.98 8.95 -25.77
N GLY A 759 -3.21 9.48 -25.76
CA GLY A 759 -3.79 10.20 -24.62
C GLY A 759 -2.87 11.29 -24.07
N PHE A 760 -2.54 11.21 -22.78
CA PHE A 760 -1.67 12.17 -22.08
C PHE A 760 -0.26 12.32 -22.68
N GLY A 761 0.26 11.29 -23.36
CA GLY A 761 1.54 11.39 -24.05
C GLY A 761 1.46 12.36 -25.24
N ILE A 762 0.39 12.28 -26.03
CA ILE A 762 0.14 13.18 -27.17
C ILE A 762 -0.07 14.61 -26.67
N SER A 763 -0.90 14.82 -25.63
CA SER A 763 -1.14 16.17 -25.11
C SER A 763 0.15 16.84 -24.66
N LEU A 764 0.98 16.14 -23.86
CA LEU A 764 2.26 16.70 -23.43
C LEU A 764 3.22 16.92 -24.60
N LYS A 765 3.29 16.00 -25.56
CA LYS A 765 4.14 16.17 -26.75
C LYS A 765 3.81 17.45 -27.52
N GLU A 766 2.53 17.67 -27.79
CA GLU A 766 2.10 18.81 -28.60
C GLU A 766 2.23 20.12 -27.82
N ILE A 767 2.01 20.10 -26.50
CA ILE A 767 2.24 21.26 -25.62
C ILE A 767 3.72 21.63 -25.56
N TYR A 768 4.61 20.66 -25.40
CA TYR A 768 6.06 20.90 -25.42
C TYR A 768 6.51 21.40 -26.79
N ALA A 769 6.06 20.75 -27.87
CA ALA A 769 6.38 21.16 -29.24
C ALA A 769 5.90 22.57 -29.61
N SER A 770 4.92 23.13 -28.89
CA SER A 770 4.46 24.52 -29.09
C SER A 770 5.53 25.57 -28.74
N GLY A 771 6.53 25.23 -27.92
CA GLY A 771 7.57 26.16 -27.45
C GLY A 771 7.12 27.13 -26.35
N VAL A 772 5.81 27.26 -26.10
CA VAL A 772 5.25 28.26 -25.15
C VAL A 772 5.76 28.03 -23.73
N LEU A 773 5.72 26.79 -23.23
CA LEU A 773 6.20 26.51 -21.89
C LEU A 773 7.72 26.70 -21.78
N HIS A 774 8.48 26.28 -22.78
CA HIS A 774 9.94 26.39 -22.80
C HIS A 774 10.41 27.85 -22.80
N ALA A 775 9.62 28.78 -23.34
CA ALA A 775 9.94 30.21 -23.28
C ALA A 775 10.02 30.73 -21.83
N HIS A 776 9.23 30.15 -20.92
CA HIS A 776 9.03 30.67 -19.56
C HIS A 776 9.55 29.75 -18.46
N PHE A 777 9.67 28.45 -18.71
CA PHE A 777 9.98 27.44 -17.69
C PHE A 777 11.07 26.46 -18.13
N GLU A 778 11.78 25.89 -17.14
CA GLU A 778 12.60 24.70 -17.34
C GLU A 778 11.74 23.47 -17.01
N ILE A 779 11.43 22.66 -18.02
CA ILE A 779 10.49 21.54 -17.85
C ILE A 779 11.24 20.25 -17.54
N HIS A 780 10.83 19.61 -16.46
CA HIS A 780 11.31 18.33 -15.96
C HIS A 780 10.15 17.34 -15.99
N GLN A 781 10.39 16.10 -16.43
CA GLN A 781 9.34 15.07 -16.49
C GLN A 781 9.78 13.79 -15.80
N LEU A 782 9.09 13.42 -14.72
CA LEU A 782 9.13 12.06 -14.19
C LEU A 782 8.21 11.20 -15.06
N ALA A 783 8.81 10.44 -15.97
CA ALA A 783 8.09 9.84 -17.10
C ALA A 783 7.69 8.39 -16.82
N TRP A 784 6.40 8.15 -16.61
CA TRP A 784 5.87 6.79 -16.52
C TRP A 784 6.04 6.05 -17.84
N HIS A 785 6.35 4.75 -17.74
CA HIS A 785 6.63 3.85 -18.87
C HIS A 785 7.89 4.21 -19.68
N TYR A 786 8.76 5.07 -19.15
CA TYR A 786 10.11 5.29 -19.68
C TYR A 786 11.14 4.64 -18.75
N HIS A 787 11.91 3.69 -19.28
CA HIS A 787 12.95 2.95 -18.54
C HIS A 787 14.37 3.23 -19.06
N GLY A 788 14.51 4.22 -19.93
CA GLY A 788 15.80 4.65 -20.46
C GLY A 788 16.59 5.54 -19.49
N PRO A 789 17.82 5.93 -19.86
CA PRO A 789 18.63 6.86 -19.06
C PRO A 789 18.00 8.25 -18.99
N ASP A 790 18.38 9.02 -17.98
CA ASP A 790 18.01 10.44 -17.92
C ASP A 790 18.57 11.17 -19.14
N GLN A 791 17.72 11.94 -19.82
CA GLN A 791 18.11 12.64 -21.03
C GLN A 791 17.30 13.90 -21.26
N LEU A 792 17.90 14.86 -21.96
CA LEU A 792 17.19 16.00 -22.51
C LEU A 792 16.57 15.57 -23.85
N GLN A 793 15.25 15.63 -23.94
CA GLN A 793 14.49 15.27 -25.14
C GLN A 793 13.42 16.33 -25.39
N ASP A 794 13.35 16.87 -26.60
CA ASP A 794 12.38 17.92 -26.99
C ASP A 794 12.36 19.10 -26.01
N GLU A 795 13.54 19.57 -25.58
CA GLU A 795 13.72 20.63 -24.57
C GLU A 795 13.12 20.32 -23.18
N VAL A 796 12.84 19.04 -22.89
CA VAL A 796 12.39 18.52 -21.60
C VAL A 796 13.41 17.57 -20.99
N TYR A 797 13.75 17.76 -19.72
CA TYR A 797 14.56 16.80 -18.97
C TYR A 797 13.69 15.61 -18.55
N VAL A 798 13.91 14.45 -19.17
CA VAL A 798 13.12 13.23 -18.94
C VAL A 798 13.87 12.30 -17.99
N TYR A 799 13.19 11.88 -16.91
CA TYR A 799 13.73 10.96 -15.91
C TYR A 799 13.04 9.60 -15.99
N GLY A 800 13.83 8.55 -16.17
CA GLY A 800 13.37 7.17 -16.27
C GLY A 800 13.09 6.51 -14.93
N LEU A 801 12.21 5.51 -14.95
CA LEU A 801 11.86 4.66 -13.82
C LEU A 801 12.64 3.35 -13.85
N LYS A 802 13.07 2.88 -12.67
CA LYS A 802 13.73 1.58 -12.50
C LYS A 802 12.72 0.48 -12.24
N LYS A 803 13.07 -0.79 -12.52
CA LYS A 803 12.18 -1.93 -12.30
C LYS A 803 11.78 -2.09 -10.82
N GLU A 804 12.69 -1.72 -9.92
CA GLU A 804 12.52 -1.80 -8.46
C GLU A 804 11.71 -0.61 -7.90
N ASP A 805 11.42 0.40 -8.72
CA ASP A 805 10.62 1.59 -8.37
C ASP A 805 9.59 1.90 -9.46
N PRO A 806 8.58 1.02 -9.66
CA PRO A 806 7.68 1.06 -10.82
C PRO A 806 6.79 2.32 -10.86
N PHE A 807 6.57 2.97 -9.70
CA PHE A 807 5.87 4.24 -9.59
C PHE A 807 6.82 5.43 -9.40
N GLY A 808 8.13 5.23 -9.35
CA GLY A 808 9.09 6.32 -9.22
C GLY A 808 9.02 7.07 -7.89
N LEU A 809 8.65 6.43 -6.78
CA LEU A 809 8.54 7.08 -5.47
C LEU A 809 9.90 7.50 -4.92
N GLN A 810 10.88 6.60 -4.97
CA GLN A 810 12.25 6.91 -4.56
C GLN A 810 12.88 7.89 -5.55
N ARG A 811 12.57 7.71 -6.83
CA ARG A 811 13.01 8.62 -7.88
C ARG A 811 12.47 10.03 -7.67
N LEU A 812 11.19 10.17 -7.35
CA LEU A 812 10.56 11.45 -7.06
C LEU A 812 11.26 12.15 -5.89
N LYS A 813 11.50 11.45 -4.77
CA LYS A 813 12.23 12.02 -3.62
C LYS A 813 13.60 12.58 -4.03
N GLN A 814 14.37 11.82 -4.82
CA GLN A 814 15.65 12.27 -5.34
C GLN A 814 15.50 13.53 -6.21
N LEU A 815 14.52 13.55 -7.12
CA LEU A 815 14.27 14.69 -8.00
C LEU A 815 13.79 15.91 -7.23
N LEU A 816 12.97 15.77 -6.19
CA LEU A 816 12.57 16.92 -5.37
C LEU A 816 13.75 17.55 -4.64
N ILE A 817 14.71 16.74 -4.18
CA ILE A 817 15.94 17.21 -3.54
C ILE A 817 16.90 17.85 -4.56
N LEU A 818 17.02 17.27 -5.76
CA LEU A 818 17.97 17.74 -6.79
C LEU A 818 17.43 18.94 -7.57
N LEU A 819 16.15 18.91 -7.93
CA LEU A 819 15.57 19.92 -8.80
C LEU A 819 15.04 21.09 -7.99
N GLU A 820 14.54 20.86 -6.77
CA GLU A 820 13.79 21.86 -6.00
C GLU A 820 12.76 22.59 -6.90
N PRO A 821 11.82 21.86 -7.55
CA PRO A 821 11.00 22.44 -8.60
C PRO A 821 9.96 23.42 -8.05
N GLU A 822 9.85 24.63 -8.56
CA GLU A 822 8.89 25.63 -8.05
C GLU A 822 7.42 25.14 -8.11
N VAL A 823 7.07 24.36 -9.14
CA VAL A 823 5.74 23.76 -9.29
C VAL A 823 5.85 22.29 -9.68
N ILE A 824 5.11 21.43 -9.00
CA ILE A 824 4.85 20.04 -9.42
C ILE A 824 3.51 19.99 -10.14
N LEU A 825 3.50 19.53 -11.39
CA LEU A 825 2.28 19.33 -12.19
C LEU A 825 1.92 17.84 -12.25
N LEU A 826 0.76 17.47 -11.71
CA LEU A 826 0.19 16.13 -11.79
C LEU A 826 -0.75 16.06 -13.00
N HIS A 827 -0.43 15.26 -14.02
CA HIS A 827 -1.25 15.15 -15.23
C HIS A 827 -1.51 13.70 -15.63
N ALA A 828 -2.63 13.15 -15.17
CA ALA A 828 -3.21 11.87 -15.59
C ALA A 828 -4.60 11.74 -14.92
N ASP A 829 -5.22 10.58 -15.01
CA ASP A 829 -6.40 10.28 -14.19
C ASP A 829 -6.05 10.36 -12.68
N THR A 830 -6.96 10.92 -11.89
CA THR A 830 -6.70 11.23 -10.46
C THR A 830 -6.31 10.02 -9.61
N HIS A 831 -6.78 8.82 -9.95
CA HIS A 831 -6.54 7.59 -9.20
C HIS A 831 -5.09 7.08 -9.27
N PHE A 832 -4.25 7.59 -10.18
CA PHE A 832 -2.83 7.22 -10.25
C PHE A 832 -1.96 7.92 -9.20
N PHE A 833 -2.43 9.03 -8.65
CA PHE A 833 -1.61 9.91 -7.83
C PHE A 833 -1.66 9.73 -6.30
N PRO A 834 -2.65 9.03 -5.67
CA PRO A 834 -2.64 8.87 -4.22
C PRO A 834 -1.39 8.17 -3.68
N VAL A 835 -0.71 7.37 -4.50
CA VAL A 835 0.58 6.75 -4.14
C VAL A 835 1.68 7.77 -3.82
N TYR A 836 1.60 8.99 -4.38
CA TYR A 836 2.57 10.06 -4.13
C TYR A 836 2.20 10.94 -2.94
N LEU A 837 0.99 10.79 -2.37
CA LEU A 837 0.46 11.73 -1.38
C LEU A 837 1.41 11.95 -0.21
N SER A 838 1.97 10.89 0.37
CA SER A 838 2.90 10.98 1.49
C SER A 838 4.19 11.74 1.15
N ILE A 839 4.62 11.73 -0.11
CA ILE A 839 5.77 12.51 -0.57
C ILE A 839 5.31 13.97 -0.78
N LEU A 840 4.18 14.18 -1.43
CA LEU A 840 3.68 15.53 -1.70
C LEU A 840 3.33 16.29 -0.43
N GLU A 841 2.85 15.62 0.62
CA GLU A 841 2.60 16.22 1.95
C GLU A 841 3.88 16.77 2.60
N ASN A 842 5.04 16.18 2.31
CA ASN A 842 6.35 16.63 2.78
C ASN A 842 7.04 17.64 1.84
N TRP A 843 6.40 17.96 0.71
CA TRP A 843 6.87 18.98 -0.22
C TRP A 843 6.28 20.34 0.16
N GLN A 844 7.11 21.36 0.40
CA GLN A 844 6.65 22.71 0.77
C GLN A 844 6.35 23.61 -0.44
N GLY A 845 6.70 23.18 -1.65
CA GLY A 845 6.42 23.91 -2.88
C GLY A 845 5.01 23.66 -3.43
N ALA A 846 4.69 24.36 -4.52
CA ALA A 846 3.37 24.30 -5.12
C ALA A 846 3.12 22.97 -5.87
N VAL A 847 1.91 22.45 -5.74
CA VAL A 847 1.40 21.27 -6.45
C VAL A 847 0.14 21.67 -7.20
N MET A 848 0.14 21.43 -8.51
CA MET A 848 -1.00 21.66 -9.38
C MET A 848 -1.48 20.33 -9.94
N GLY A 849 -2.79 20.09 -9.91
CA GLY A 849 -3.42 18.98 -10.62
C GLY A 849 -3.98 19.44 -11.97
N TRP A 850 -3.82 18.66 -13.03
CA TRP A 850 -4.52 18.86 -14.30
C TRP A 850 -5.17 17.55 -14.74
N PHE A 851 -6.45 17.41 -14.39
CA PHE A 851 -7.14 16.12 -14.37
C PHE A 851 -8.32 16.07 -15.34
N PRO A 852 -8.50 14.97 -16.10
CA PRO A 852 -9.76 14.69 -16.77
C PRO A 852 -10.81 14.23 -15.75
N VAL A 853 -12.07 14.61 -15.98
CA VAL A 853 -13.21 14.13 -15.18
C VAL A 853 -14.35 13.78 -16.12
N ASP A 854 -14.73 12.50 -16.14
CA ASP A 854 -15.64 11.91 -17.12
C ASP A 854 -16.93 11.31 -16.52
N TYR A 855 -17.12 11.46 -15.21
CA TYR A 855 -18.26 10.91 -14.46
C TYR A 855 -18.92 11.92 -13.53
N SER A 856 -20.17 11.64 -13.17
CA SER A 856 -20.93 12.40 -12.17
C SER A 856 -20.89 11.73 -10.79
N ARG A 857 -21.12 12.50 -9.72
CA ARG A 857 -21.27 12.01 -8.32
C ARG A 857 -20.12 11.13 -7.84
N VAL A 858 -19.08 11.77 -7.35
CA VAL A 858 -17.89 11.09 -6.88
C VAL A 858 -18.10 10.56 -5.45
N ASN A 859 -18.38 9.26 -5.29
CA ASN A 859 -18.07 8.57 -4.03
C ASN A 859 -16.61 8.10 -4.14
N ASN A 860 -15.68 9.04 -3.96
CA ASN A 860 -14.25 8.76 -4.07
C ASN A 860 -13.86 7.72 -3.00
N PRO A 861 -13.05 6.70 -3.34
CA PRO A 861 -12.33 5.98 -2.31
C PRO A 861 -11.50 6.98 -1.48
N ARG A 862 -11.33 6.67 -0.19
CA ARG A 862 -10.73 7.57 0.82
C ARG A 862 -9.36 8.21 0.46
N PRO A 863 -8.50 7.72 -0.47
CA PRO A 863 -7.21 8.37 -0.70
C PRO A 863 -7.20 9.47 -1.80
N ILE A 864 -8.26 9.66 -2.59
CA ILE A 864 -8.29 10.73 -3.63
C ILE A 864 -8.58 12.10 -3.04
N LEU A 865 -9.44 12.20 -2.03
CA LEU A 865 -9.79 13.50 -1.43
C LEU A 865 -8.58 14.22 -0.81
N PRO A 866 -7.71 13.57 -0.01
CA PRO A 866 -6.51 14.21 0.52
C PRO A 866 -5.57 14.71 -0.60
N LEU A 867 -5.42 13.95 -1.68
CA LEU A 867 -4.63 14.38 -2.85
C LEU A 867 -5.20 15.66 -3.47
N LEU A 868 -6.51 15.73 -3.71
CA LEU A 868 -7.13 16.94 -4.26
C LEU A 868 -6.90 18.13 -3.32
N GLN A 869 -7.03 17.93 -2.00
CA GLN A 869 -6.77 18.98 -1.01
C GLN A 869 -5.29 19.39 -0.92
N ARG A 870 -4.36 18.51 -1.32
CA ARG A 870 -2.93 18.85 -1.40
C ARG A 870 -2.64 19.80 -2.56
N CYS A 871 -3.42 19.79 -3.64
CA CYS A 871 -3.19 20.72 -4.75
C CYS A 871 -3.51 22.18 -4.35
N GLN A 872 -2.61 23.11 -4.64
CA GLN A 872 -2.86 24.55 -4.50
C GLN A 872 -3.80 25.08 -5.60
N LYS A 873 -3.83 24.41 -6.74
CA LYS A 873 -4.73 24.71 -7.86
C LYS A 873 -5.03 23.43 -8.63
N ILE A 874 -6.28 23.28 -9.10
CA ILE A 874 -6.68 22.17 -9.94
C ILE A 874 -7.24 22.70 -11.26
N LEU A 875 -6.73 22.16 -12.34
CA LEU A 875 -7.19 22.39 -13.69
C LEU A 875 -8.04 21.20 -14.14
N SER A 876 -9.16 21.49 -14.82
CA SER A 876 -10.01 20.50 -15.48
C SER A 876 -9.98 20.70 -16.99
N LEU A 877 -10.21 19.66 -17.77
CA LEU A 877 -10.32 19.77 -19.23
C LEU A 877 -11.66 20.37 -19.70
N SER A 878 -12.64 20.47 -18.79
CA SER A 878 -14.02 20.88 -19.08
C SER A 878 -14.71 21.54 -17.89
N GLU A 879 -15.73 22.35 -18.16
CA GLU A 879 -16.64 22.94 -17.15
C GLU A 879 -17.42 21.86 -16.39
N PHE A 880 -17.82 20.78 -17.07
CA PHE A 880 -18.40 19.61 -16.43
C PHE A 880 -17.48 19.10 -15.32
N GLY A 881 -16.19 18.91 -15.62
CA GLY A 881 -15.23 18.43 -14.64
C GLY A 881 -15.03 19.39 -13.47
N ILE A 882 -15.00 20.70 -13.73
CA ILE A 882 -15.00 21.72 -12.67
C ILE A 882 -16.21 21.56 -11.74
N ASN A 883 -17.40 21.38 -12.32
CA ASN A 883 -18.64 21.22 -11.54
C ASN A 883 -18.67 19.94 -10.70
N GLN A 884 -17.99 18.88 -11.13
CA GLN A 884 -17.81 17.68 -10.30
C GLN A 884 -16.77 17.88 -9.20
N LEU A 885 -15.64 18.53 -9.52
CA LEU A 885 -14.55 18.78 -8.57
C LEU A 885 -14.93 19.76 -7.46
N LYS A 886 -15.73 20.79 -7.77
CA LYS A 886 -16.26 21.79 -6.80
C LYS A 886 -16.96 21.16 -5.59
N ARG A 887 -17.48 19.94 -5.72
CA ARG A 887 -18.16 19.22 -4.63
C ARG A 887 -17.20 18.78 -3.52
N ASN A 888 -15.96 18.49 -3.90
CA ASN A 888 -14.99 17.80 -3.05
C ASN A 888 -13.68 18.58 -2.85
N TYR A 889 -13.45 19.64 -3.63
CA TYR A 889 -12.27 20.50 -3.57
C TYR A 889 -12.68 21.96 -3.36
N LYS A 890 -11.99 22.65 -2.44
CA LYS A 890 -12.33 24.02 -2.00
C LYS A 890 -11.39 25.09 -2.56
N GLY A 891 -10.29 24.69 -3.21
CA GLY A 891 -9.30 25.62 -3.74
C GLY A 891 -9.63 26.15 -5.15
N PRO A 892 -8.70 26.91 -5.76
CA PRO A 892 -8.84 27.47 -7.10
C PRO A 892 -9.00 26.40 -8.18
N LEU A 893 -10.03 26.58 -9.02
CA LEU A 893 -10.39 25.71 -10.12
C LEU A 893 -10.43 26.50 -11.43
N GLU A 894 -9.85 25.96 -12.50
CA GLU A 894 -9.83 26.59 -13.83
C GLU A 894 -9.95 25.56 -14.96
N VAL A 895 -10.62 25.93 -16.06
CA VAL A 895 -10.73 25.08 -17.25
C VAL A 895 -9.53 25.33 -18.16
N VAL A 896 -8.75 24.28 -18.42
CA VAL A 896 -7.68 24.25 -19.42
C VAL A 896 -7.99 23.11 -20.39
N PRO A 897 -8.69 23.40 -21.51
CA PRO A 897 -9.10 22.36 -22.46
C PRO A 897 -7.91 21.87 -23.29
N LEU A 898 -8.03 20.67 -23.86
CA LEU A 898 -7.06 20.16 -24.82
C LEU A 898 -7.23 20.83 -26.19
N GLY A 899 -6.16 20.81 -26.97
CA GLY A 899 -6.12 21.39 -28.29
C GLY A 899 -6.08 20.36 -29.41
N VAL A 900 -6.06 20.83 -30.66
CA VAL A 900 -5.82 20.03 -31.86
C VAL A 900 -4.74 20.68 -32.72
N ASN A 901 -3.98 19.84 -33.43
CA ASN A 901 -3.00 20.29 -34.41
C ASN A 901 -3.70 20.51 -35.76
N THR A 902 -4.12 21.75 -36.04
CA THR A 902 -4.83 22.11 -37.29
C THR A 902 -3.95 22.10 -38.54
N GLN A 903 -2.63 21.97 -38.39
CA GLN A 903 -1.72 21.74 -39.53
C GLN A 903 -1.69 20.26 -39.92
N LEU A 904 -1.97 19.36 -38.97
CA LEU A 904 -2.03 17.92 -39.20
C LEU A 904 -3.44 17.47 -39.56
N PHE A 905 -4.46 17.94 -38.83
CA PHE A 905 -5.87 17.65 -39.09
C PHE A 905 -6.51 18.79 -39.87
N TYR A 906 -6.78 18.55 -41.15
CA TYR A 906 -7.32 19.53 -42.09
C TYR A 906 -8.31 18.86 -43.06
N PRO A 907 -9.28 19.61 -43.61
CA PRO A 907 -10.25 19.09 -44.58
C PRO A 907 -9.60 18.83 -45.94
N LEU A 908 -10.16 17.90 -46.71
CA LEU A 908 -9.86 17.75 -48.14
C LEU A 908 -10.42 18.92 -48.97
N GLU A 909 -9.80 19.18 -50.13
CA GLU A 909 -10.17 20.28 -51.03
C GLU A 909 -11.36 19.92 -51.94
N SER A 910 -11.57 18.64 -52.22
CA SER A 910 -12.67 18.17 -53.07
C SER A 910 -13.16 16.76 -52.71
N ASP A 911 -14.39 16.44 -53.09
CA ASP A 911 -14.97 15.09 -52.92
C ASP A 911 -14.24 14.03 -53.76
N GLN A 912 -13.61 14.42 -54.88
CA GLN A 912 -12.78 13.52 -55.69
C GLN A 912 -11.62 12.93 -54.87
N GLN A 913 -10.92 13.74 -54.08
CA GLN A 913 -9.86 13.28 -53.18
C GLN A 913 -10.40 12.33 -52.11
N LYS A 914 -11.62 12.58 -51.62
CA LYS A 914 -12.28 11.71 -50.65
C LYS A 914 -12.59 10.35 -51.26
N TRP A 915 -13.08 10.29 -52.50
CA TRP A 915 -13.34 9.02 -53.21
C TRP A 915 -12.07 8.22 -53.49
N GLU A 916 -10.99 8.87 -53.92
CA GLU A 916 -9.68 8.23 -54.09
C GLU A 916 -9.17 7.62 -52.78
N LEU A 917 -9.37 8.33 -51.67
CA LEU A 917 -9.00 7.84 -50.35
C LEU A 917 -9.86 6.66 -49.90
N ARG A 918 -11.18 6.70 -50.16
CA ARG A 918 -12.08 5.57 -49.90
C ARG A 918 -11.65 4.33 -50.67
N LYS A 919 -11.34 4.48 -51.96
CA LYS A 919 -10.81 3.38 -52.79
C LYS A 919 -9.52 2.78 -52.20
N ALA A 920 -8.61 3.62 -51.70
CA ALA A 920 -7.39 3.15 -51.04
C ALA A 920 -7.65 2.42 -49.71
N LEU A 921 -8.72 2.77 -49.00
CA LEU A 921 -9.18 2.12 -47.76
C LEU A 921 -10.12 0.93 -48.01
N ASP A 922 -10.38 0.58 -49.28
CA ASP A 922 -11.37 -0.40 -49.73
C ASP A 922 -12.83 0.00 -49.44
N TRP A 923 -13.12 1.25 -49.05
CA TRP A 923 -14.46 1.73 -48.71
C TRP A 923 -15.35 2.02 -49.94
N PRO A 924 -16.68 1.88 -49.84
CA PRO A 924 -17.57 2.20 -50.96
C PRO A 924 -17.54 3.71 -51.28
N GLU A 925 -17.33 4.06 -52.56
CA GLU A 925 -17.12 5.45 -53.00
C GLU A 925 -18.34 6.36 -52.70
N GLU A 926 -19.55 5.90 -53.02
CA GLU A 926 -20.79 6.67 -52.88
C GLU A 926 -21.54 6.46 -51.54
N ALA A 927 -21.00 5.67 -50.61
CA ALA A 927 -21.67 5.45 -49.33
C ALA A 927 -21.51 6.64 -48.38
N PHE A 928 -22.54 6.90 -47.56
CA PHE A 928 -22.46 7.78 -46.41
C PHE A 928 -21.78 7.05 -45.24
N VAL A 929 -20.68 7.61 -44.75
CA VAL A 929 -19.79 6.92 -43.80
C VAL A 929 -19.91 7.51 -42.42
N PHE A 930 -20.46 6.72 -41.50
CA PHE A 930 -20.40 6.98 -40.07
C PHE A 930 -19.08 6.41 -39.53
N LEU A 931 -18.27 7.25 -38.90
CA LEU A 931 -17.02 6.85 -38.27
C LEU A 931 -17.19 6.78 -36.76
N MET A 932 -16.70 5.73 -36.14
CA MET A 932 -16.49 5.63 -34.70
C MET A 932 -15.00 5.42 -34.45
N ILE A 933 -14.40 6.26 -33.59
CA ILE A 933 -13.02 6.12 -33.14
C ILE A 933 -12.98 6.02 -31.61
N GLY A 934 -12.41 4.94 -31.09
CA GLY A 934 -12.12 4.80 -29.67
C GLY A 934 -11.57 3.43 -29.30
N ASN A 935 -10.74 3.40 -28.26
CA ASN A 935 -10.22 2.12 -27.75
C ASN A 935 -11.36 1.25 -27.21
N ASN A 936 -11.19 -0.07 -27.26
CA ASN A 936 -12.12 -1.03 -26.70
C ASN A 936 -12.06 -1.01 -25.17
N PHE A 937 -12.77 -0.05 -24.58
CA PHE A 937 -12.97 0.09 -23.16
C PHE A 937 -14.44 0.35 -22.92
N TRP A 938 -15.06 -0.34 -21.96
CA TRP A 938 -16.51 -0.40 -21.77
C TRP A 938 -17.23 0.96 -21.79
N ARG A 939 -16.62 2.03 -21.24
CA ARG A 939 -17.23 3.38 -21.24
C ARG A 939 -17.23 4.08 -22.60
N LYS A 940 -16.46 3.61 -23.58
CA LYS A 940 -16.41 4.18 -24.95
C LYS A 940 -17.66 3.82 -25.76
N GLY A 941 -18.45 2.87 -25.28
CA GLY A 941 -19.78 2.58 -25.79
C GLY A 941 -19.80 2.16 -27.26
N ILE A 942 -18.80 1.38 -27.70
CA ILE A 942 -18.69 0.90 -29.08
C ILE A 942 -19.93 0.10 -29.48
N GLU A 943 -20.42 -0.73 -28.57
CA GLU A 943 -21.64 -1.51 -28.68
C GLU A 943 -22.87 -0.64 -28.96
N TYR A 944 -22.96 0.55 -28.34
CA TYR A 944 -24.06 1.48 -28.60
C TYR A 944 -23.94 2.16 -29.97
N SER A 945 -22.73 2.30 -30.54
CA SER A 945 -22.58 2.73 -31.95
C SER A 945 -23.13 1.67 -32.91
N ILE A 946 -22.84 0.39 -32.66
CA ILE A 946 -23.35 -0.75 -33.44
C ILE A 946 -24.88 -0.81 -33.34
N GLU A 947 -25.41 -0.72 -32.12
CA GLU A 947 -26.86 -0.74 -31.87
C GLU A 947 -27.56 0.48 -32.47
N SER A 948 -26.99 1.68 -32.35
CA SER A 948 -27.55 2.90 -32.98
C SER A 948 -27.63 2.74 -34.50
N PHE A 949 -26.63 2.11 -35.12
CA PHE A 949 -26.64 1.85 -36.55
C PHE A 949 -27.66 0.77 -36.94
N PHE A 950 -27.83 -0.27 -36.11
CA PHE A 950 -28.93 -1.23 -36.26
C PHE A 950 -30.30 -0.52 -36.23
N GLN A 951 -30.54 0.32 -35.22
CA GLN A 951 -31.78 1.09 -35.08
C GLN A 951 -31.99 2.04 -36.27
N PHE A 952 -30.92 2.66 -36.78
CA PHE A 952 -30.97 3.49 -38.00
C PHE A 952 -31.41 2.69 -39.22
N ARG A 953 -30.90 1.47 -39.41
CA ARG A 953 -31.35 0.59 -40.50
C ARG A 953 -32.81 0.18 -40.35
N LEU A 954 -33.25 -0.13 -39.13
CA LEU A 954 -34.63 -0.54 -38.86
C LEU A 954 -35.62 0.61 -39.09
N LYS A 955 -35.33 1.81 -38.56
CA LYS A 955 -36.22 2.97 -38.64
C LYS A 955 -36.18 3.66 -40.01
N PHE A 956 -35.03 3.67 -40.68
CA PHE A 956 -34.79 4.39 -41.94
C PHE A 956 -34.17 3.50 -43.03
N PRO A 957 -34.86 2.41 -43.44
CA PRO A 957 -34.27 1.39 -44.31
C PRO A 957 -33.85 1.91 -45.69
N GLU A 958 -34.57 2.88 -46.25
CA GLU A 958 -34.22 3.47 -47.55
C GLU A 958 -32.94 4.32 -47.49
N LEU A 959 -32.79 5.16 -46.47
CA LEU A 959 -31.56 5.94 -46.26
C LEU A 959 -30.39 5.00 -46.00
N ALA A 960 -30.59 3.98 -45.17
CA ALA A 960 -29.51 3.12 -44.75
C ALA A 960 -28.94 2.21 -45.85
N LYS A 961 -29.61 2.04 -47.01
CA LYS A 961 -29.05 1.33 -48.17
C LYS A 961 -27.72 1.91 -48.65
N GLN A 962 -27.55 3.23 -48.50
CA GLN A 962 -26.34 3.94 -48.90
C GLN A 962 -25.42 4.25 -47.71
N ALA A 963 -25.68 3.72 -46.52
CA ALA A 963 -24.89 4.03 -45.33
C ALA A 963 -24.03 2.85 -44.89
N PHE A 964 -22.86 3.15 -44.33
CA PHE A 964 -22.00 2.17 -43.68
C PHE A 964 -21.36 2.77 -42.41
N LEU A 965 -21.11 1.93 -41.41
CA LEU A 965 -20.43 2.30 -40.16
C LEU A 965 -19.01 1.71 -40.12
N TYR A 966 -18.00 2.56 -39.92
CA TYR A 966 -16.62 2.17 -39.71
C TYR A 966 -16.24 2.27 -38.24
N LEU A 967 -15.78 1.16 -37.65
CA LEU A 967 -15.28 1.10 -36.28
C LEU A 967 -13.75 1.04 -36.26
N HIS A 968 -13.11 2.11 -35.78
CA HIS A 968 -11.70 2.12 -35.45
C HIS A 968 -11.52 1.83 -33.95
N THR A 969 -11.39 0.56 -33.62
CA THR A 969 -11.28 0.02 -32.25
C THR A 969 -10.58 -1.34 -32.27
N GLU A 970 -10.08 -1.80 -31.13
CA GLU A 970 -9.54 -3.16 -30.97
C GLU A 970 -10.61 -4.19 -31.30
N PHE A 971 -10.20 -5.23 -32.02
CA PHE A 971 -11.07 -6.36 -32.29
C PHE A 971 -11.51 -7.03 -30.98
N ALA A 972 -12.81 -7.33 -30.87
CA ALA A 972 -13.39 -8.13 -29.82
C ALA A 972 -14.43 -9.09 -30.43
N GLU A 973 -14.41 -10.35 -29.99
CA GLU A 973 -15.38 -11.36 -30.45
C GLU A 973 -16.82 -10.91 -30.18
N SER A 974 -17.08 -10.28 -29.03
CA SER A 974 -18.39 -9.73 -28.68
C SER A 974 -18.93 -8.69 -29.67
N PHE A 975 -18.07 -7.86 -30.27
CA PHE A 975 -18.50 -6.92 -31.31
C PHE A 975 -18.86 -7.66 -32.59
N GLN A 976 -18.09 -8.70 -32.96
CA GLN A 976 -18.40 -9.51 -34.13
C GLN A 976 -19.71 -10.29 -33.93
N GLU A 977 -19.93 -10.87 -32.75
CA GLU A 977 -21.17 -11.54 -32.38
C GLU A 977 -22.37 -10.58 -32.45
N LEU A 978 -22.22 -9.36 -31.92
CA LEU A 978 -23.28 -8.35 -31.98
C LEU A 978 -23.60 -7.92 -33.43
N ILE A 979 -22.56 -7.71 -34.25
CA ILE A 979 -22.71 -7.39 -35.68
C ILE A 979 -23.44 -8.53 -36.41
N GLN A 980 -23.10 -9.79 -36.12
CA GLN A 980 -23.74 -10.96 -36.70
C GLN A 980 -25.20 -11.13 -36.22
N ALA A 981 -25.44 -10.96 -34.93
CA ALA A 981 -26.78 -11.04 -34.34
C ALA A 981 -27.74 -10.02 -34.96
N TYR A 982 -27.24 -8.83 -35.31
CA TYR A 982 -28.00 -7.79 -35.99
C TYR A 982 -27.99 -7.88 -37.53
N GLY A 983 -27.29 -8.85 -38.13
CA GLY A 983 -27.20 -9.02 -39.58
C GLY A 983 -26.51 -7.84 -40.29
N LEU A 984 -25.46 -7.27 -39.68
CA LEU A 984 -24.76 -6.06 -40.12
C LEU A 984 -23.39 -6.32 -40.75
N GLU A 985 -23.04 -7.57 -41.05
CA GLU A 985 -21.71 -8.00 -41.50
C GLU A 985 -21.26 -7.32 -42.81
N HIS A 986 -22.22 -6.95 -43.66
CA HIS A 986 -21.96 -6.26 -44.93
C HIS A 986 -22.04 -4.73 -44.81
N HIS A 987 -22.44 -4.20 -43.65
CA HIS A 987 -22.67 -2.77 -43.42
C HIS A 987 -21.73 -2.15 -42.38
N ILE A 988 -21.11 -2.97 -41.54
CA ILE A 988 -20.10 -2.54 -40.56
C ILE A 988 -18.73 -3.05 -40.97
N ARG A 989 -17.74 -2.17 -40.90
CA ARG A 989 -16.33 -2.51 -41.14
C ARG A 989 -15.48 -2.09 -39.96
N MET A 990 -14.44 -2.86 -39.68
CA MET A 990 -13.53 -2.58 -38.57
C MET A 990 -12.08 -2.47 -39.05
N SER A 991 -11.25 -1.76 -38.29
CA SER A 991 -9.80 -1.72 -38.54
C SER A 991 -9.16 -3.09 -38.37
N LYS A 992 -8.50 -3.59 -39.42
CA LYS A 992 -7.85 -4.91 -39.41
C LYS A 992 -6.49 -4.84 -38.71
N GLY A 993 -6.24 -5.77 -37.79
CA GLY A 993 -4.95 -5.89 -37.10
C GLY A 993 -4.60 -4.74 -36.15
N PHE A 994 -5.55 -3.85 -35.87
CA PHE A 994 -5.31 -2.72 -34.97
C PHE A 994 -5.20 -3.21 -33.52
N ASP A 995 -4.06 -2.89 -32.90
CA ASP A 995 -3.82 -3.00 -31.47
C ASP A 995 -3.15 -1.69 -31.05
N PRO A 996 -3.74 -0.88 -30.17
CA PRO A 996 -3.22 0.44 -29.94
C PRO A 996 -1.86 0.38 -29.20
N TYR A 997 -1.50 -0.73 -28.55
CA TYR A 997 -0.20 -0.89 -27.88
C TYR A 997 0.86 -1.50 -28.79
N ARG A 998 0.51 -2.52 -29.57
CA ARG A 998 1.45 -3.28 -30.42
C ARG A 998 1.55 -2.75 -31.84
N GLN A 999 0.45 -2.22 -32.38
CA GLN A 999 0.33 -1.72 -33.75
C GLN A 999 -0.52 -0.43 -33.80
N PRO A 1000 -0.09 0.66 -33.13
CA PRO A 1000 -0.84 1.92 -33.11
C PRO A 1000 -0.92 2.55 -34.50
N PHE A 1001 -2.08 3.11 -34.84
CA PHE A 1001 -2.20 3.98 -36.01
C PHE A 1001 -1.38 5.26 -35.82
N SER A 1002 -0.73 5.72 -36.89
CA SER A 1002 -0.12 7.05 -36.88
C SER A 1002 -1.21 8.12 -36.95
N GLN A 1003 -0.93 9.35 -36.48
CA GLN A 1003 -1.87 10.47 -36.65
C GLN A 1003 -2.19 10.74 -38.14
N LYS A 1004 -1.26 10.43 -39.06
CA LYS A 1004 -1.50 10.51 -40.51
C LYS A 1004 -2.47 9.43 -41.01
N ASP A 1005 -2.52 8.27 -40.37
CA ASP A 1005 -3.48 7.23 -40.73
C ASP A 1005 -4.87 7.54 -40.13
N LEU A 1006 -4.93 8.09 -38.92
CA LEU A 1006 -6.17 8.62 -38.35
C LEU A 1006 -6.75 9.77 -39.19
N LEU A 1007 -5.91 10.69 -39.67
CA LEU A 1007 -6.31 11.75 -40.59
C LEU A 1007 -7.05 11.18 -41.81
N LYS A 1008 -6.55 10.09 -42.39
CA LYS A 1008 -7.20 9.45 -43.55
C LYS A 1008 -8.59 8.95 -43.21
N LEU A 1009 -8.80 8.38 -42.01
CA LEU A 1009 -10.12 7.92 -41.58
C LEU A 1009 -11.09 9.09 -41.44
N TYR A 1010 -10.67 10.19 -40.80
CA TYR A 1010 -11.49 11.40 -40.69
C TYR A 1010 -11.84 11.98 -42.07
N GLN A 1011 -10.85 12.13 -42.96
CA GLN A 1011 -11.05 12.68 -44.30
C GLN A 1011 -11.91 11.81 -45.21
N ALA A 1012 -11.84 10.49 -45.07
CA ALA A 1012 -12.66 9.55 -45.85
C ALA A 1012 -14.11 9.46 -45.36
N SER A 1013 -14.40 9.94 -44.16
CA SER A 1013 -15.72 9.80 -43.52
C SER A 1013 -16.66 10.97 -43.85
N ASP A 1014 -17.94 10.86 -43.48
CA ASP A 1014 -18.91 11.94 -43.63
C ASP A 1014 -19.38 12.51 -42.30
N THR A 1015 -19.38 11.70 -41.24
CA THR A 1015 -19.62 12.15 -39.87
C THR A 1015 -18.91 11.24 -38.88
N LEU A 1016 -18.50 11.80 -37.74
CA LEU A 1016 -18.05 11.02 -36.59
C LEU A 1016 -19.22 10.85 -35.62
N ILE A 1017 -19.45 9.63 -35.14
CA ILE A 1017 -20.34 9.36 -34.01
C ILE A 1017 -19.53 8.88 -32.80
N LEU A 1018 -19.80 9.49 -31.64
CA LEU A 1018 -19.20 9.11 -30.36
C LEU A 1018 -20.30 8.82 -29.32
N THR A 1019 -20.61 7.53 -29.16
CA THR A 1019 -21.58 7.02 -28.17
C THR A 1019 -20.96 6.73 -26.80
N SER A 1020 -19.87 7.42 -26.45
CA SER A 1020 -19.23 7.27 -25.14
C SER A 1020 -20.22 7.57 -24.02
N LEU A 1021 -20.19 6.76 -22.95
CA LEU A 1021 -20.99 6.94 -21.74
C LEU A 1021 -20.48 8.10 -20.88
N GLY A 1022 -19.23 8.49 -21.10
CA GLY A 1022 -18.56 9.65 -20.52
C GLY A 1022 -17.14 9.79 -21.06
N GLU A 1023 -16.75 11.03 -21.31
CA GLU A 1023 -15.39 11.44 -21.69
C GLU A 1023 -14.84 12.54 -20.78
N GLY A 1024 -13.51 12.51 -20.59
CA GLY A 1024 -12.82 13.56 -19.84
C GLY A 1024 -12.59 14.80 -20.70
N PHE A 1025 -12.48 14.60 -22.02
CA PHE A 1025 -12.48 15.67 -23.02
C PHE A 1025 -13.19 15.21 -24.29
N GLY A 1026 -12.67 14.16 -24.96
CA GLY A 1026 -13.21 13.66 -26.22
C GLY A 1026 -12.41 14.13 -27.45
N MET A 1027 -11.08 13.93 -27.42
CA MET A 1027 -10.15 14.32 -28.50
C MET A 1027 -10.61 13.96 -29.93
N PRO A 1028 -11.18 12.76 -30.20
CA PRO A 1028 -11.63 12.41 -31.56
C PRO A 1028 -12.67 13.38 -32.14
N LEU A 1029 -13.54 13.97 -31.31
CA LEU A 1029 -14.52 14.97 -31.76
C LEU A 1029 -13.81 16.22 -32.31
N LEU A 1030 -12.80 16.71 -31.60
CA LEU A 1030 -12.07 17.91 -31.99
C LEU A 1030 -11.18 17.66 -33.21
N GLU A 1031 -10.56 16.48 -33.31
CA GLU A 1031 -9.82 16.04 -34.50
C GLU A 1031 -10.72 15.95 -35.73
N ALA A 1032 -11.89 15.33 -35.60
CA ALA A 1032 -12.90 15.28 -36.67
C ALA A 1032 -13.36 16.68 -37.08
N GLN A 1033 -13.61 17.56 -36.11
CA GLN A 1033 -13.99 18.95 -36.38
C GLN A 1033 -12.89 19.74 -37.10
N ALA A 1034 -11.61 19.50 -36.79
CA ALA A 1034 -10.47 20.10 -37.50
C ALA A 1034 -10.38 19.64 -38.96
N CYS A 1035 -10.80 18.39 -39.25
CA CYS A 1035 -11.01 17.89 -40.61
C CYS A 1035 -12.30 18.41 -41.28
N GLY A 1036 -13.07 19.26 -40.61
CA GLY A 1036 -14.35 19.78 -41.10
C GLY A 1036 -15.48 18.75 -41.11
N LEU A 1037 -15.36 17.69 -40.30
CA LEU A 1037 -16.36 16.64 -40.19
C LEU A 1037 -17.44 17.06 -39.17
N PRO A 1038 -18.74 17.02 -39.55
CA PRO A 1038 -19.83 17.10 -38.58
C PRO A 1038 -19.78 15.93 -37.60
N VAL A 1039 -20.13 16.17 -36.35
CA VAL A 1039 -20.04 15.18 -35.28
C VAL A 1039 -21.38 14.91 -34.61
N ILE A 1040 -21.56 13.71 -34.09
CA ILE A 1040 -22.69 13.27 -33.28
C ILE A 1040 -22.12 12.73 -31.96
N GLY A 1041 -22.64 13.16 -30.80
CA GLY A 1041 -22.12 12.67 -29.52
C GLY A 1041 -23.14 12.64 -28.39
N THR A 1042 -22.89 11.81 -27.38
CA THR A 1042 -23.75 11.71 -26.19
C THR A 1042 -23.84 13.03 -25.42
N ASP A 1043 -25.04 13.40 -24.97
CA ASP A 1043 -25.30 14.59 -24.13
C ASP A 1043 -24.90 14.36 -22.67
N PHE A 1044 -23.60 14.10 -22.44
CA PHE A 1044 -23.03 13.89 -21.13
C PHE A 1044 -21.54 14.22 -21.06
N SER A 1045 -21.07 14.54 -19.84
CA SER A 1045 -19.70 14.95 -19.53
C SER A 1045 -19.20 16.13 -20.38
N SER A 1046 -17.95 16.13 -20.83
CA SER A 1046 -17.34 17.16 -21.68
C SER A 1046 -17.78 17.10 -23.15
N ILE A 1047 -18.51 16.07 -23.57
CA ILE A 1047 -18.85 15.84 -24.98
C ILE A 1047 -19.62 17.04 -25.58
N PRO A 1048 -20.68 17.59 -24.92
CA PRO A 1048 -21.38 18.77 -25.41
C PRO A 1048 -20.48 20.01 -25.51
N GLU A 1049 -19.52 20.15 -24.59
CA GLU A 1049 -18.60 21.30 -24.58
C GLU A 1049 -17.63 21.25 -25.76
N VAL A 1050 -17.12 20.07 -26.12
CA VAL A 1050 -16.23 19.91 -27.27
C VAL A 1050 -16.99 20.11 -28.59
N ILE A 1051 -18.17 19.49 -28.73
CA ILE A 1051 -19.03 19.65 -29.92
C ILE A 1051 -19.43 21.11 -30.12
N GLY A 1052 -19.81 21.80 -29.05
CA GLY A 1052 -20.34 23.16 -29.13
C GLY A 1052 -21.53 23.23 -30.09
N GLN A 1053 -21.44 24.10 -31.10
CA GLN A 1053 -22.50 24.27 -32.11
C GLN A 1053 -22.23 23.49 -33.40
N ALA A 1054 -21.22 22.61 -33.43
CA ALA A 1054 -20.71 21.97 -34.65
C ALA A 1054 -21.22 20.53 -34.88
N GLY A 1055 -22.28 20.12 -34.18
CA GLY A 1055 -22.77 18.75 -34.26
C GLY A 1055 -24.12 18.53 -33.57
N LEU A 1056 -24.56 17.27 -33.55
CA LEU A 1056 -25.81 16.83 -32.93
C LEU A 1056 -25.54 16.09 -31.61
N LEU A 1057 -26.44 16.25 -30.66
CA LEU A 1057 -26.38 15.55 -29.38
C LEU A 1057 -27.37 14.38 -29.31
N ILE A 1058 -26.93 13.30 -28.66
CA ILE A 1058 -27.74 12.12 -28.37
C ILE A 1058 -28.21 12.23 -26.91
N ASN A 1059 -29.52 12.21 -26.68
CA ASN A 1059 -30.10 12.08 -25.36
C ASN A 1059 -29.45 10.95 -24.55
N ALA A 1060 -29.18 11.22 -23.28
CA ALA A 1060 -28.56 10.27 -22.38
C ALA A 1060 -29.49 9.98 -21.20
N SER A 1061 -29.65 8.70 -20.86
CA SER A 1061 -30.61 8.20 -19.86
C SER A 1061 -30.12 8.34 -18.41
N ALA A 1062 -30.78 7.67 -17.47
CA ALA A 1062 -30.47 7.75 -16.04
C ALA A 1062 -29.02 7.32 -15.71
N PRO A 1063 -28.44 7.80 -14.60
CA PRO A 1063 -27.06 7.47 -14.25
C PRO A 1063 -26.86 5.95 -14.10
N ILE A 1064 -25.88 5.40 -14.82
CA ILE A 1064 -25.42 4.03 -14.65
C ILE A 1064 -24.15 4.01 -13.80
N CYS A 1065 -24.11 3.10 -12.83
CA CYS A 1065 -22.92 2.85 -12.03
C CYS A 1065 -21.95 1.98 -12.84
N GLY A 1066 -20.73 2.45 -13.01
CA GLY A 1066 -19.61 1.67 -13.54
C GLY A 1066 -18.49 1.54 -12.52
N GLN A 1067 -17.72 0.47 -12.61
CA GLN A 1067 -16.54 0.24 -11.79
C GLN A 1067 -15.28 0.45 -12.63
N SER A 1068 -14.37 1.30 -12.16
CA SER A 1068 -13.02 1.41 -12.70
C SER A 1068 -12.04 1.16 -11.56
N SER A 1069 -11.35 0.02 -11.61
CA SER A 1069 -10.40 -0.49 -10.59
C SER A 1069 -10.93 -0.37 -9.15
N ASP A 1070 -10.77 0.81 -8.53
CA ASP A 1070 -11.04 1.11 -7.12
C ASP A 1070 -12.12 2.21 -6.91
N CYS A 1071 -12.76 2.68 -7.99
CA CYS A 1071 -13.71 3.79 -7.97
C CYS A 1071 -15.08 3.38 -8.53
N ILE A 1072 -16.15 3.78 -7.84
CA ILE A 1072 -17.51 3.77 -8.38
C ILE A 1072 -17.76 5.09 -9.10
N VAL A 1073 -18.05 5.01 -10.40
CA VAL A 1073 -18.30 6.17 -11.26
C VAL A 1073 -19.73 6.15 -11.79
N TRP A 1074 -20.38 7.31 -11.91
CA TRP A 1074 -21.71 7.41 -12.51
C TRP A 1074 -21.66 8.05 -13.88
N LEU A 1075 -21.97 7.25 -14.90
CA LEU A 1075 -22.01 7.62 -16.30
C LEU A 1075 -23.46 7.68 -16.80
N LYS A 1076 -23.70 7.96 -18.09
CA LYS A 1076 -25.04 7.84 -18.69
C LYS A 1076 -25.01 7.02 -19.96
N LEU A 1077 -26.04 6.20 -20.16
CA LEU A 1077 -26.19 5.44 -21.41
C LEU A 1077 -26.75 6.33 -22.50
N PRO A 1078 -26.19 6.31 -23.73
CA PRO A 1078 -26.78 6.96 -24.87
C PRO A 1078 -28.10 6.28 -25.28
N ASP A 1079 -29.09 7.07 -25.68
CA ASP A 1079 -30.32 6.58 -26.30
C ASP A 1079 -30.02 6.19 -27.77
N THR A 1080 -29.93 4.88 -28.03
CA THR A 1080 -29.57 4.32 -29.35
C THR A 1080 -30.64 4.58 -30.41
N GLU A 1081 -31.90 4.71 -30.01
CA GLU A 1081 -33.02 5.05 -30.88
C GLU A 1081 -32.97 6.52 -31.31
N HIS A 1082 -32.68 7.43 -30.38
CA HIS A 1082 -32.49 8.84 -30.69
C HIS A 1082 -31.19 9.06 -31.48
N ALA A 1083 -30.13 8.29 -31.20
CA ALA A 1083 -28.91 8.31 -31.99
C ALA A 1083 -29.17 7.96 -33.46
N ALA A 1084 -30.03 6.96 -33.73
CA ALA A 1084 -30.46 6.63 -35.08
C ALA A 1084 -31.19 7.77 -35.79
N GLU A 1085 -32.00 8.55 -35.07
CA GLU A 1085 -32.64 9.75 -35.62
C GLU A 1085 -31.61 10.83 -35.95
N ARG A 1086 -30.62 11.05 -35.08
CA ARG A 1086 -29.50 11.98 -35.37
C ARG A 1086 -28.68 11.52 -36.57
N MET A 1087 -28.45 10.22 -36.74
CA MET A 1087 -27.79 9.66 -37.93
C MET A 1087 -28.59 9.97 -39.21
N ALA A 1088 -29.91 9.76 -39.17
CA ALA A 1088 -30.80 10.06 -40.30
C ALA A 1088 -30.82 11.55 -40.65
N GLU A 1089 -30.90 12.43 -39.65
CA GLU A 1089 -30.84 13.88 -39.82
C GLU A 1089 -29.51 14.30 -40.46
N MET A 1090 -28.39 13.80 -39.94
CA MET A 1090 -27.06 14.10 -40.47
C MET A 1090 -26.89 13.65 -41.92
N MET A 1091 -27.43 12.47 -42.27
CA MET A 1091 -27.35 11.93 -43.64
C MET A 1091 -28.27 12.65 -44.64
N SER A 1092 -29.49 13.00 -44.23
CA SER A 1092 -30.50 13.58 -45.12
C SER A 1092 -30.34 15.09 -45.34
N ASN A 1093 -29.70 15.82 -44.41
CA ASN A 1093 -29.65 17.28 -44.45
C ASN A 1093 -28.27 17.83 -44.88
N ALA A 1094 -28.09 18.03 -46.18
CA ALA A 1094 -26.83 18.56 -46.73
C ALA A 1094 -26.52 20.00 -46.28
N SER A 1095 -27.54 20.85 -46.10
CA SER A 1095 -27.35 22.23 -45.61
C SER A 1095 -26.81 22.24 -44.18
N LEU A 1096 -27.36 21.38 -43.31
CA LEU A 1096 -26.90 21.22 -41.93
C LEU A 1096 -25.45 20.74 -41.86
N ARG A 1097 -25.05 19.77 -42.70
CA ARG A 1097 -23.65 19.33 -42.78
C ARG A 1097 -22.70 20.45 -43.18
N GLN A 1098 -23.09 21.29 -44.14
CA GLN A 1098 -22.26 22.43 -44.55
C GLN A 1098 -22.14 23.48 -43.45
N GLU A 1099 -23.24 23.77 -42.75
CA GLU A 1099 -23.23 24.66 -41.58
C GLU A 1099 -22.32 24.12 -40.47
N PHE A 1100 -22.48 22.84 -40.12
CA PHE A 1100 -21.64 22.19 -39.11
C PHE A 1100 -20.17 22.12 -39.52
N LYS A 1101 -19.85 21.90 -40.80
CA LYS A 1101 -18.47 21.98 -41.30
C LYS A 1101 -17.84 23.34 -41.03
N GLN A 1102 -18.55 24.43 -41.30
CA GLN A 1102 -18.03 25.79 -41.04
C GLN A 1102 -17.82 26.02 -39.54
N LYS A 1103 -18.79 25.63 -38.71
CA LYS A 1103 -18.71 25.75 -37.24
C LYS A 1103 -17.61 24.87 -36.65
N ALA A 1104 -17.43 23.66 -37.16
CA ALA A 1104 -16.40 22.71 -36.76
C ALA A 1104 -15.00 23.29 -36.97
N LEU A 1105 -14.73 23.83 -38.17
CA LEU A 1105 -13.46 24.46 -38.50
C LEU A 1105 -13.20 25.71 -37.65
N ALA A 1106 -14.23 26.52 -37.38
CA ALA A 1106 -14.12 27.68 -36.51
C ALA A 1106 -13.79 27.26 -35.06
N ARG A 1107 -14.45 26.21 -34.54
CA ARG A 1107 -14.20 25.66 -33.21
C ARG A 1107 -12.76 25.13 -33.08
N ALA A 1108 -12.29 24.35 -34.05
CA ALA A 1108 -10.94 23.79 -34.04
C ALA A 1108 -9.84 24.86 -34.01
N LYS A 1109 -10.06 26.00 -34.69
CA LYS A 1109 -9.13 27.15 -34.64
C LYS A 1109 -9.06 27.85 -33.27
N GLN A 1110 -10.08 27.67 -32.43
CA GLN A 1110 -10.16 28.23 -31.07
C GLN A 1110 -9.71 27.25 -29.98
N MET A 1111 -9.25 26.06 -30.35
CA MET A 1111 -8.83 25.02 -29.43
C MET A 1111 -7.54 24.38 -29.96
N THR A 1112 -6.47 25.17 -30.02
CA THR A 1112 -5.17 24.73 -30.52
C THR A 1112 -4.25 24.33 -29.37
N TRP A 1113 -3.25 23.50 -29.64
CA TRP A 1113 -2.26 23.13 -28.61
C TRP A 1113 -1.45 24.33 -28.08
N THR A 1114 -1.19 25.33 -28.91
CA THR A 1114 -0.58 26.60 -28.49
C THR A 1114 -1.43 27.31 -27.45
N GLN A 1115 -2.75 27.41 -27.67
CA GLN A 1115 -3.66 28.03 -26.72
C GLN A 1115 -3.78 27.22 -25.41
N THR A 1116 -3.81 25.88 -25.50
CA THR A 1116 -3.73 25.03 -24.31
C THR A 1116 -2.44 25.30 -23.52
N ALA A 1117 -1.30 25.45 -24.21
CA ALA A 1117 -0.01 25.72 -23.58
C ALA A 1117 0.06 27.13 -22.97
N GLU A 1118 -0.55 28.14 -23.58
CA GLU A 1118 -0.67 29.50 -23.04
C GLU A 1118 -1.51 29.52 -21.75
N LEU A 1119 -2.67 28.86 -21.75
CA LEU A 1119 -3.53 28.74 -20.58
C LEU A 1119 -2.83 27.98 -19.45
N LEU A 1120 -2.19 26.85 -19.76
CA LEU A 1120 -1.41 26.07 -18.80
C LEU A 1120 -0.23 26.88 -18.24
N GLY A 1121 0.51 27.59 -19.10
CA GLY A 1121 1.62 28.45 -18.71
C GLY A 1121 1.18 29.61 -17.82
N GLY A 1122 0.04 30.23 -18.13
CA GLY A 1122 -0.58 31.25 -17.27
C GLY A 1122 -0.96 30.71 -15.90
N ALA A 1123 -1.56 29.51 -15.84
CA ALA A 1123 -1.88 28.86 -14.58
C ALA A 1123 -0.63 28.51 -13.76
N LEU A 1124 0.42 27.96 -14.40
CA LEU A 1124 1.70 27.65 -13.75
C LEU A 1124 2.36 28.91 -13.20
N SER A 1125 2.36 30.00 -13.98
CA SER A 1125 2.96 31.29 -13.58
C SER A 1125 2.34 31.86 -12.32
N GLN A 1126 1.03 31.63 -12.09
CA GLN A 1126 0.36 32.08 -10.88
C GLN A 1126 0.90 31.39 -9.62
N LEU A 1127 1.41 30.16 -9.71
CA LEU A 1127 1.91 29.40 -8.56
C LEU A 1127 3.43 29.57 -8.32
N VAL A 1128 4.17 30.10 -9.29
CA VAL A 1128 5.60 30.38 -9.11
C VAL A 1128 5.79 31.34 -7.94
N GLY A 1129 6.65 30.95 -6.99
CA GLY A 1129 6.94 31.75 -5.79
C GLY A 1129 5.91 31.66 -4.66
N GLN A 1130 4.82 30.89 -4.81
CA GLN A 1130 3.80 30.73 -3.75
C GLN A 1130 4.17 29.71 -2.65
N GLY A 1131 5.36 29.11 -2.70
CA GLY A 1131 5.88 28.19 -1.68
C GLY A 1131 7.40 28.10 -1.73
N LYS A 1132 8.03 27.68 -0.64
CA LYS A 1132 9.47 27.39 -0.65
C LYS A 1132 9.66 26.01 -1.27
N PRO A 1133 10.42 25.84 -2.37
CA PRO A 1133 10.61 24.55 -3.01
C PRO A 1133 11.57 23.67 -2.20
N VAL A 1134 11.16 23.33 -0.98
CA VAL A 1134 11.92 22.54 -0.02
C VAL A 1134 11.17 21.25 0.22
N PHE A 1135 11.87 20.13 0.07
CA PHE A 1135 11.38 18.82 0.47
C PHE A 1135 11.86 18.54 1.89
N GLU A 1136 10.93 18.49 2.86
CA GLU A 1136 11.24 18.08 4.23
C GLU A 1136 11.40 16.57 4.26
N TYR A 1137 12.63 16.10 4.10
CA TYR A 1137 12.96 14.71 4.28
C TYR A 1137 12.94 14.39 5.79
N GLN A 1138 11.79 13.94 6.30
CA GLN A 1138 11.80 13.12 7.50
C GLN A 1138 12.28 11.73 7.10
N GLU A 1139 13.34 11.23 7.73
CA GLU A 1139 13.70 9.81 7.60
C GLU A 1139 12.42 8.99 7.80
N PRO A 1140 12.13 8.02 6.92
CA PRO A 1140 11.04 7.11 7.19
C PRO A 1140 11.33 6.50 8.55
N ARG A 1141 10.47 6.76 9.53
CA ARG A 1141 10.36 5.90 10.71
C ARG A 1141 10.35 4.49 10.16
N ILE A 1142 11.37 3.72 10.52
CA ILE A 1142 11.45 2.30 10.20
C ILE A 1142 10.19 1.70 10.82
N LEU A 1143 9.12 1.59 10.04
CA LEU A 1143 8.04 0.66 10.30
C LEU A 1143 8.67 -0.69 10.02
N SER A 1144 9.20 -1.30 11.09
CA SER A 1144 9.67 -2.68 11.09
C SER A 1144 8.48 -3.57 10.73
N VAL A 1145 8.61 -4.21 9.55
CA VAL A 1145 7.89 -5.39 9.00
C VAL A 1145 6.48 -5.65 9.51
#